data_AF-A0A1Y5EM79-F1
#
_entry.id   AF-A0A1Y5EM79-F1
#
_cell.length_a   1.000
_cell.length_b   1.000
_cell.length_c   1.000
_cell.angle_alpha   90.00
_cell.angle_beta   90.00
_cell.angle_gamma   90.00
#
_symmetry.space_group_name_H-M   'P 1'
#
loop_
_entity.id
_entity.type
_entity.pdbx_description
1 polymer ?
#
loop_
_entity_poly.entity_id
_entity_poly.type
_entity_poly.pdbx_seq_one_letter_code
_entity_poly.pdbx_strand_id
1 'polypeptide(L)'
;MNKLTILLLALAISSVITACSFNDEADTANFTHSVLLPSVNPMVAQVLATDIDQLWSQDFDHYQQGLLKAVADEISTEALKGDLTNDKLEKLTFYLRIYSSFGADKDWPEQTAASVNSALVNLHNMPGFFEVNHTTARLHENYAVALYRLYFLAQLQPLIVEQVKPLSRLINLYATVDLSNTASESHIENKAIDYALWEVLRAGAILPYEARRKNTAEFTKAIHGEGELQQALMQFITAKNNTLAGDDWPKQHALWALAQYYNLYTKEYWNEYYQHSVEDQKRLDDDKLTLKVEGKLDTLDNSVWAALTTNKQASLEQSKTLFSVPYVVNTFRGKSECEEGTLTGRCITPSIEQALPINHTCSDRIYILTQAMSPAQLNDSCQQLISQESNFHEILATNNQPVANDFNDKLRVVIFNNHAEYNKYGQLIFDINTDNGGMYIEGTTQDPNNIATFYSFEHFWVRPEFAVWNLNHEFVHYLDGRFVKYDTFNHFPSHMVWWSEGLAEYVANEDNNPRAFKLVNETKPKDWPSLMDVFNTEYKDGTDRVYRWGYLAVRFMNENHQSDYRKMAHYLKTDFFDGYKKLLDDSGEKHSAEFTQWLVKHNANFVAEIKENNPHKPRQFYRYTYKDYLQPTHLTENKLHMHWQYWHENALKTTDKKIANK
;
A
#
# COMPACT_ATOMS: atom_id res chain seq x y z
N MET A 1 4.38 22.91 52.31
CA MET A 1 3.69 23.89 53.19
C MET A 1 2.29 24.12 52.62
N ASN A 2 1.27 23.65 53.36
CA ASN A 2 -0.15 24.08 53.48
C ASN A 2 -0.86 24.76 52.28
N LYS A 3 -2.10 24.45 51.88
CA LYS A 3 -3.26 23.69 52.43
C LYS A 3 -4.30 23.54 51.27
N LEU A 4 -4.92 22.37 51.03
CA LEU A 4 -6.31 21.98 51.42
C LEU A 4 -7.43 22.83 50.74
N THR A 5 -8.54 22.35 50.15
CA THR A 5 -9.38 21.15 50.43
C THR A 5 -10.42 20.89 49.32
N ILE A 6 -10.92 19.66 49.30
CA ILE A 6 -11.94 18.96 48.49
C ILE A 6 -13.40 19.23 48.97
N LEU A 7 -14.41 19.09 48.09
CA LEU A 7 -15.66 18.27 48.19
C LEU A 7 -16.70 18.71 47.12
N LEU A 8 -17.12 17.91 46.12
CA LEU A 8 -18.11 16.81 46.12
C LEU A 8 -19.49 17.15 46.73
N LEU A 9 -20.56 17.15 45.91
CA LEU A 9 -21.70 16.21 46.07
C LEU A 9 -22.75 16.31 44.93
N ALA A 10 -23.33 15.15 44.67
CA ALA A 10 -24.31 14.79 43.65
C ALA A 10 -25.72 15.35 43.87
N LEU A 11 -26.55 15.36 42.81
CA LEU A 11 -28.00 15.54 42.94
C LEU A 11 -28.76 14.63 41.98
N ALA A 12 -29.69 13.89 42.58
CA ALA A 12 -30.57 12.90 41.99
C ALA A 12 -31.89 13.52 41.50
N ILE A 13 -32.55 12.74 40.64
CA ILE A 13 -33.80 12.99 39.90
C ILE A 13 -35.02 12.90 40.82
N SER A 14 -36.02 13.78 40.64
CA SER A 14 -37.44 13.41 40.70
C SER A 14 -38.37 14.53 40.20
N SER A 15 -39.29 14.14 39.33
CA SER A 15 -40.34 14.92 38.65
C SER A 15 -41.63 15.01 39.48
N VAL A 16 -42.35 16.15 39.39
CA VAL A 16 -43.79 16.24 39.70
C VAL A 16 -44.46 17.27 38.77
N ILE A 17 -45.62 16.88 38.26
CA ILE A 17 -46.54 17.58 37.34
C ILE A 17 -47.58 18.36 38.16
N THR A 18 -47.97 19.57 37.71
CA THR A 18 -49.36 20.06 37.88
C THR A 18 -49.70 21.16 36.87
N ALA A 19 -50.94 21.10 36.38
CA ALA A 19 -51.54 21.88 35.30
C ALA A 19 -52.49 23.00 35.82
N CYS A 20 -53.10 23.72 34.85
CA CYS A 20 -54.27 24.64 34.91
C CYS A 20 -53.93 26.15 35.05
N SER A 21 -54.53 27.13 34.35
CA SER A 21 -55.56 27.23 33.27
C SER A 21 -55.66 28.69 32.76
N PHE A 22 -55.97 28.87 31.46
CA PHE A 22 -56.81 29.88 30.74
C PHE A 22 -57.13 31.27 31.39
N ASN A 23 -57.13 32.42 30.69
CA ASN A 23 -57.89 32.85 29.48
C ASN A 23 -57.38 34.23 28.97
N ASP A 24 -57.41 34.52 27.64
CA ASP A 24 -58.34 35.48 27.00
C ASP A 24 -58.04 35.73 25.50
N GLU A 25 -59.01 36.32 24.81
CA GLU A 25 -59.45 36.11 23.43
C GLU A 25 -58.71 36.84 22.28
N ALA A 26 -58.83 36.22 21.11
CA ALA A 26 -59.04 36.77 19.74
C ALA A 26 -58.04 37.77 19.12
N ASP A 27 -57.38 37.36 18.03
CA ASP A 27 -57.81 37.80 16.69
C ASP A 27 -57.20 36.94 15.58
N THR A 28 -58.02 36.58 14.59
CA THR A 28 -57.68 35.73 13.46
C THR A 28 -56.90 36.49 12.39
N ALA A 29 -55.66 36.09 12.14
CA ALA A 29 -54.97 36.35 10.88
C ALA A 29 -54.50 35.01 10.29
N ASN A 30 -55.14 34.60 9.19
CA ASN A 30 -54.71 33.49 8.35
C ASN A 30 -53.33 33.79 7.77
N PHE A 31 -52.26 33.38 8.46
CA PHE A 31 -51.00 33.09 7.81
C PHE A 31 -51.08 31.66 7.28
N THR A 32 -51.33 31.54 5.99
CA THR A 32 -50.90 30.36 5.23
C THR A 32 -49.39 30.26 5.40
N HIS A 33 -48.94 29.49 6.38
CA HIS A 33 -47.58 28.99 6.38
C HIS A 33 -47.44 28.13 5.12
N SER A 34 -46.82 28.72 4.09
CA SER A 34 -46.15 27.95 3.06
C SER A 34 -45.24 26.98 3.80
N VAL A 35 -45.59 25.70 3.80
CA VAL A 35 -44.70 24.63 4.21
C VAL A 35 -43.49 24.76 3.28
N LEU A 36 -42.41 25.35 3.78
CA LEU A 36 -41.10 25.30 3.14
C LEU A 36 -40.74 23.81 3.08
N LEU A 37 -40.95 23.20 1.92
CA LEU A 37 -40.33 21.92 1.58
C LEU A 37 -38.84 22.05 1.93
N PRO A 38 -38.22 21.09 2.64
CA PRO A 38 -36.79 21.17 2.90
C PRO A 38 -36.08 21.24 1.56
N SER A 39 -35.49 22.39 1.23
CA SER A 39 -34.73 22.51 0.00
C SER A 39 -33.46 21.70 0.20
N VAL A 40 -33.29 20.63 -0.58
CA VAL A 40 -32.04 19.87 -0.68
C VAL A 40 -30.88 20.86 -0.81
N ASN A 41 -29.80 20.63 -0.06
CA ASN A 41 -28.63 21.52 -0.11
C ASN A 41 -28.19 21.71 -1.58
N PRO A 42 -27.92 22.95 -2.05
CA PRO A 42 -27.60 23.19 -3.46
C PRO A 42 -26.42 22.36 -3.99
N MET A 43 -25.40 22.11 -3.17
CA MET A 43 -24.25 21.25 -3.52
C MET A 43 -24.68 19.80 -3.73
N VAL A 44 -25.58 19.30 -2.88
CA VAL A 44 -26.16 17.96 -3.00
C VAL A 44 -27.06 17.86 -4.22
N ALA A 45 -27.87 18.89 -4.49
CA ALA A 45 -28.70 18.96 -5.69
C ALA A 45 -27.83 18.91 -6.96
N GLN A 46 -26.67 19.58 -6.97
CA GLN A 46 -25.71 19.50 -8.06
C GLN A 46 -25.16 18.08 -8.25
N VAL A 47 -24.73 17.40 -7.18
CA VAL A 47 -24.28 16.00 -7.25
C VAL A 47 -25.38 15.09 -7.79
N LEU A 48 -26.62 15.25 -7.31
CA LEU A 48 -27.77 14.46 -7.75
C LEU A 48 -28.15 14.72 -9.22
N ALA A 49 -27.98 15.94 -9.71
CA ALA A 49 -28.27 16.31 -11.10
C ALA A 49 -27.16 15.93 -12.09
N THR A 50 -25.92 15.73 -11.62
CA THR A 50 -24.75 15.47 -12.48
C THR A 50 -24.65 14.00 -12.85
N ASP A 51 -24.39 13.69 -14.12
CA ASP A 51 -24.16 12.32 -14.59
C ASP A 51 -22.90 11.70 -14.00
N ILE A 52 -22.91 10.37 -13.80
CA ILE A 52 -21.80 9.65 -13.16
C ILE A 52 -20.48 9.85 -13.92
N ASP A 53 -20.52 9.91 -15.25
CA ASP A 53 -19.32 10.10 -16.07
C ASP A 53 -18.70 11.48 -15.83
N GLN A 54 -19.52 12.52 -15.62
CA GLN A 54 -19.05 13.85 -15.27
C GLN A 54 -18.57 13.92 -13.81
N LEU A 55 -19.18 13.17 -12.89
CA LEU A 55 -18.67 13.04 -11.52
C LEU A 55 -17.33 12.30 -11.46
N TRP A 56 -17.01 11.43 -12.41
CA TRP A 56 -15.68 10.82 -12.55
C TRP A 56 -14.68 11.69 -13.34
N SER A 57 -15.06 12.92 -13.70
CA SER A 57 -14.22 13.89 -14.39
C SER A 57 -13.68 14.94 -13.42
N GLN A 58 -12.54 15.54 -13.76
CA GLN A 58 -12.02 16.73 -13.08
C GLN A 58 -12.84 18.00 -13.41
N ASP A 59 -13.78 17.93 -14.35
CA ASP A 59 -14.69 19.04 -14.68
C ASP A 59 -15.71 19.32 -13.57
N PHE A 60 -16.00 18.32 -12.73
CA PHE A 60 -16.81 18.53 -11.55
C PHE A 60 -15.95 19.03 -10.39
N ASP A 61 -16.32 20.15 -9.79
CA ASP A 61 -15.60 20.70 -8.64
C ASP A 61 -15.90 19.90 -7.37
N HIS A 62 -15.07 18.91 -7.08
CA HIS A 62 -15.11 18.11 -5.85
C HIS A 62 -14.48 18.82 -4.63
N TYR A 63 -13.87 19.99 -4.82
CA TYR A 63 -13.15 20.75 -3.79
C TYR A 63 -13.99 21.86 -3.16
N GLN A 64 -15.25 22.00 -3.59
CA GLN A 64 -16.22 22.89 -2.96
C GLN A 64 -16.22 22.72 -1.44
N GLN A 65 -15.94 23.81 -0.72
CA GLN A 65 -15.84 23.80 0.74
C GLN A 65 -17.16 23.32 1.36
N GLY A 66 -17.12 22.23 2.13
CA GLY A 66 -18.30 21.67 2.79
C GLY A 66 -19.10 20.66 1.96
N LEU A 67 -18.70 20.36 0.72
CA LEU A 67 -19.40 19.40 -0.14
C LEU A 67 -19.51 18.00 0.48
N LEU A 68 -18.39 17.45 0.99
CA LEU A 68 -18.40 16.14 1.66
C LEU A 68 -19.36 16.11 2.85
N LYS A 69 -19.35 17.20 3.65
CA LYS A 69 -20.24 17.32 4.80
C LYS A 69 -21.70 17.36 4.36
N ALA A 70 -22.03 18.19 3.37
CA ALA A 70 -23.39 18.32 2.85
C ALA A 70 -23.92 17.00 2.28
N VAL A 71 -23.09 16.26 1.53
CA VAL A 71 -23.43 14.92 1.04
C VAL A 71 -23.66 13.95 2.19
N ALA A 72 -22.76 13.92 3.18
CA ALA A 72 -22.90 13.04 4.33
C ALA A 72 -24.17 13.34 5.16
N ASP A 73 -24.47 14.62 5.40
CA ASP A 73 -25.69 15.04 6.11
C ASP A 73 -26.96 14.64 5.33
N GLU A 74 -26.95 14.71 4.00
CA GLU A 74 -28.08 14.25 3.18
C GLU A 74 -28.22 12.72 3.21
N ILE A 75 -27.11 11.97 3.10
CA ILE A 75 -27.13 10.49 3.25
C ILE A 75 -27.77 10.12 4.59
N SER A 76 -27.36 10.79 5.66
CA SER A 76 -27.95 10.59 6.99
C SER A 76 -29.46 10.88 6.98
N THR A 77 -29.88 11.98 6.37
CA THR A 77 -31.29 12.38 6.27
C THR A 77 -32.12 11.36 5.49
N GLU A 78 -31.62 10.88 4.35
CA GLU A 78 -32.31 9.87 3.53
C GLU A 78 -32.32 8.49 4.21
N ALA A 79 -31.22 8.09 4.85
CA ALA A 79 -31.14 6.83 5.59
C ALA A 79 -32.15 6.78 6.74
N LEU A 80 -32.32 7.88 7.49
CA LEU A 80 -33.29 7.97 8.58
C LEU A 80 -34.76 7.84 8.13
N LYS A 81 -35.06 8.00 6.83
CA LYS A 81 -36.41 7.73 6.28
C LYS A 81 -36.68 6.23 6.12
N GLY A 82 -35.64 5.40 6.10
CA GLY A 82 -35.75 3.94 6.06
C GLY A 82 -36.09 3.34 4.68
N ASP A 83 -36.07 4.13 3.60
CA ASP A 83 -36.31 3.63 2.24
C ASP A 83 -35.00 3.16 1.59
N LEU A 84 -34.78 1.83 1.61
CA LEU A 84 -33.62 1.19 0.98
C LEU A 84 -33.61 1.34 -0.55
N THR A 85 -34.76 1.57 -1.18
CA THR A 85 -34.90 1.69 -2.65
C THR A 85 -34.69 3.10 -3.18
N ASN A 86 -34.26 4.02 -2.31
CA ASN A 86 -34.11 5.43 -2.63
C ASN A 86 -32.90 5.68 -3.56
N ASP A 87 -33.17 6.03 -4.81
CA ASP A 87 -32.14 6.34 -5.82
C ASP A 87 -31.20 7.48 -5.39
N LYS A 88 -31.67 8.45 -4.61
CA LYS A 88 -30.82 9.53 -4.08
C LYS A 88 -29.82 8.97 -3.08
N LEU A 89 -30.27 8.09 -2.19
CA LEU A 89 -29.40 7.44 -1.20
C LEU A 89 -28.34 6.59 -1.89
N GLU A 90 -28.72 5.78 -2.89
CA GLU A 90 -27.75 5.00 -3.68
C GLU A 90 -26.72 5.91 -4.35
N LYS A 91 -27.16 6.97 -5.03
CA LYS A 91 -26.26 7.89 -5.74
C LYS A 91 -25.32 8.64 -4.79
N LEU A 92 -25.80 9.12 -3.65
CA LEU A 92 -24.99 9.86 -2.68
C LEU A 92 -23.99 8.95 -1.97
N THR A 93 -24.39 7.73 -1.61
CA THR A 93 -23.45 6.74 -1.03
C THR A 93 -22.40 6.32 -2.06
N PHE A 94 -22.77 6.16 -3.33
CA PHE A 94 -21.81 5.93 -4.42
C PHE A 94 -20.86 7.12 -4.60
N TYR A 95 -21.35 8.36 -4.47
CA TYR A 95 -20.52 9.56 -4.57
C TYR A 95 -19.39 9.60 -3.53
N LEU A 96 -19.50 8.96 -2.37
CA LEU A 96 -18.38 8.85 -1.43
C LEU A 96 -17.15 8.16 -2.05
N ARG A 97 -17.35 7.18 -2.94
CA ARG A 97 -16.27 6.55 -3.72
C ARG A 97 -15.60 7.58 -4.64
N ILE A 98 -16.41 8.38 -5.34
CA ILE A 98 -15.92 9.43 -6.24
C ILE A 98 -15.18 10.50 -5.45
N TYR A 99 -15.75 11.00 -4.37
CA TYR A 99 -15.11 11.98 -3.50
C TYR A 99 -13.78 11.44 -2.93
N SER A 100 -13.69 10.15 -2.58
CA SER A 100 -12.43 9.54 -2.13
C SER A 100 -11.33 9.62 -3.20
N SER A 101 -11.71 9.74 -4.47
CA SER A 101 -10.83 9.86 -5.63
C SER A 101 -10.48 11.33 -5.93
N PHE A 102 -11.45 12.24 -5.94
CA PHE A 102 -11.24 13.60 -6.44
C PHE A 102 -11.41 14.72 -5.42
N GLY A 103 -12.04 14.48 -4.26
CA GLY A 103 -12.29 15.53 -3.27
C GLY A 103 -11.03 15.96 -2.51
N ALA A 104 -11.14 16.76 -1.45
CA ALA A 104 -10.01 17.02 -0.54
C ALA A 104 -9.80 15.85 0.44
N ASP A 105 -8.56 15.56 0.87
CA ASP A 105 -8.21 14.52 1.86
C ASP A 105 -7.86 15.08 3.25
N LYS A 106 -7.83 16.39 3.39
CA LYS A 106 -7.55 17.13 4.62
C LYS A 106 -8.24 18.49 4.57
N ASP A 107 -8.04 19.28 5.63
CA ASP A 107 -8.52 20.66 5.75
C ASP A 107 -10.05 20.79 5.55
N TRP A 108 -10.78 19.74 5.91
CA TRP A 108 -12.23 19.75 5.87
C TRP A 108 -12.81 20.72 6.90
N PRO A 109 -13.99 21.33 6.63
CA PRO A 109 -14.73 22.05 7.65
C PRO A 109 -14.95 21.21 8.91
N GLU A 110 -15.09 21.88 10.04
CA GLU A 110 -15.38 21.21 11.31
C GLU A 110 -16.60 20.28 11.19
N GLN A 111 -16.60 19.18 11.95
CA GLN A 111 -17.66 18.17 11.95
C GLN A 111 -17.81 17.35 10.65
N THR A 112 -17.02 17.61 9.59
CA THR A 112 -17.13 16.83 8.34
C THR A 112 -16.89 15.34 8.56
N ALA A 113 -15.85 14.95 9.29
CA ALA A 113 -15.57 13.55 9.60
C ALA A 113 -16.69 12.90 10.44
N ALA A 114 -17.25 13.65 11.41
CA ALA A 114 -18.38 13.20 12.23
C ALA A 114 -19.65 13.00 11.38
N SER A 115 -19.93 13.90 10.43
CA SER A 115 -21.04 13.76 9.48
C SER A 115 -20.88 12.53 8.61
N VAL A 116 -19.68 12.29 8.05
CA VAL A 116 -19.38 11.08 7.25
C VAL A 116 -19.62 9.81 8.06
N ASN A 117 -19.09 9.74 9.29
CA ASN A 117 -19.33 8.59 10.15
C ASN A 117 -20.81 8.42 10.50
N SER A 118 -21.50 9.48 10.90
CA SER A 118 -22.94 9.45 11.21
C SER A 118 -23.77 8.99 10.01
N ALA A 119 -23.41 9.40 8.79
CA ALA A 119 -24.07 8.96 7.57
C ALA A 119 -23.99 7.44 7.39
N LEU A 120 -22.80 6.86 7.58
CA LEU A 120 -22.59 5.41 7.47
C LEU A 120 -23.21 4.64 8.64
N VAL A 121 -23.21 5.22 9.85
CA VAL A 121 -23.92 4.66 11.01
C VAL A 121 -25.42 4.59 10.76
N ASN A 122 -26.02 5.68 10.28
CA ASN A 122 -27.44 5.71 9.97
C ASN A 122 -27.80 4.78 8.82
N LEU A 123 -26.93 4.68 7.81
CA LEU A 123 -27.10 3.75 6.68
C LEU A 123 -27.18 2.29 7.15
N HIS A 124 -26.20 1.81 7.94
CA HIS A 124 -26.23 0.41 8.39
C HIS A 124 -27.28 0.15 9.49
N ASN A 125 -27.85 1.18 10.10
CA ASN A 125 -28.94 1.06 11.06
C ASN A 125 -30.33 1.06 10.41
N MET A 126 -30.43 1.26 9.09
CA MET A 126 -31.71 1.17 8.38
C MET A 126 -32.33 -0.23 8.57
N PRO A 127 -33.64 -0.33 8.90
CA PRO A 127 -34.35 -1.60 8.88
C PRO A 127 -34.19 -2.28 7.52
N GLY A 128 -33.81 -3.57 7.53
CA GLY A 128 -33.59 -4.33 6.30
C GLY A 128 -32.22 -4.13 5.65
N PHE A 129 -31.33 -3.26 6.15
CA PHE A 129 -29.98 -3.11 5.60
C PHE A 129 -29.27 -4.46 5.55
N PHE A 130 -29.28 -5.22 6.65
CA PHE A 130 -28.68 -6.55 6.74
C PHE A 130 -29.52 -7.68 6.11
N GLU A 131 -30.18 -7.40 4.99
CA GLU A 131 -30.79 -8.38 4.09
C GLU A 131 -30.02 -8.40 2.77
N VAL A 132 -30.00 -9.53 2.05
CA VAL A 132 -29.29 -9.61 0.75
C VAL A 132 -30.30 -9.69 -0.38
N ASN A 133 -30.39 -8.60 -1.13
CA ASN A 133 -31.09 -8.49 -2.40
C ASN A 133 -30.33 -7.49 -3.30
N HIS A 134 -30.83 -7.25 -4.50
CA HIS A 134 -30.17 -6.34 -5.45
C HIS A 134 -29.94 -4.94 -4.87
N THR A 135 -30.97 -4.36 -4.28
CA THR A 135 -30.96 -3.00 -3.74
C THR A 135 -30.01 -2.88 -2.56
N THR A 136 -30.10 -3.77 -1.59
CA THR A 136 -29.21 -3.74 -0.41
C THR A 136 -27.77 -4.07 -0.77
N ALA A 137 -27.54 -4.93 -1.77
CA ALA A 137 -26.19 -5.22 -2.26
C ALA A 137 -25.47 -3.96 -2.78
N ARG A 138 -26.16 -3.09 -3.54
CA ARG A 138 -25.60 -1.80 -3.96
C ARG A 138 -25.18 -0.92 -2.77
N LEU A 139 -26.02 -0.85 -1.73
CA LEU A 139 -25.71 -0.11 -0.51
C LEU A 139 -24.56 -0.74 0.29
N HIS A 140 -24.50 -2.08 0.38
CA HIS A 140 -23.40 -2.82 1.00
C HIS A 140 -22.07 -2.54 0.31
N GLU A 141 -22.06 -2.54 -1.03
CA GLU A 141 -20.87 -2.21 -1.81
C GLU A 141 -20.41 -0.78 -1.52
N ASN A 142 -21.31 0.21 -1.62
CA ASN A 142 -20.98 1.62 -1.39
C ASN A 142 -20.48 1.85 0.05
N TYR A 143 -21.13 1.22 1.03
CA TYR A 143 -20.72 1.24 2.43
C TYR A 143 -19.30 0.70 2.60
N ALA A 144 -19.02 -0.52 2.13
CA ALA A 144 -17.72 -1.16 2.27
C ALA A 144 -16.61 -0.35 1.58
N VAL A 145 -16.89 0.19 0.40
CA VAL A 145 -15.95 1.05 -0.34
C VAL A 145 -15.67 2.37 0.38
N ALA A 146 -16.69 3.01 0.95
CA ALA A 146 -16.49 4.22 1.75
C ALA A 146 -15.58 3.95 2.95
N LEU A 147 -15.72 2.79 3.62
CA LEU A 147 -14.85 2.42 4.74
C LEU A 147 -13.38 2.39 4.33
N TYR A 148 -13.00 1.53 3.38
CA TYR A 148 -11.57 1.36 3.07
C TYR A 148 -10.97 2.51 2.26
N ARG A 149 -11.78 3.39 1.63
CA ARG A 149 -11.28 4.55 0.87
C ARG A 149 -11.23 5.86 1.66
N LEU A 150 -11.95 5.98 2.78
CA LEU A 150 -11.98 7.21 3.57
C LEU A 150 -11.37 7.04 4.97
N TYR A 151 -11.52 5.88 5.63
CA TYR A 151 -11.14 5.76 7.04
C TYR A 151 -9.63 5.64 7.31
N PHE A 152 -8.79 5.51 6.28
CA PHE A 152 -7.34 5.67 6.45
C PHE A 152 -6.93 7.15 6.57
N LEU A 153 -7.83 8.10 6.27
CA LEU A 153 -7.60 9.54 6.45
C LEU A 153 -7.62 9.88 7.95
N ALA A 154 -6.66 10.71 8.38
CA ALA A 154 -6.36 10.93 9.80
C ALA A 154 -7.59 11.36 10.63
N GLN A 155 -8.48 12.17 10.04
CA GLN A 155 -9.69 12.67 10.70
C GLN A 155 -10.77 11.59 10.91
N LEU A 156 -10.76 10.51 10.11
CA LEU A 156 -11.73 9.41 10.19
C LEU A 156 -11.18 8.17 10.92
N GLN A 157 -9.86 8.02 11.02
CA GLN A 157 -9.22 6.87 11.70
C GLN A 157 -9.82 6.56 13.09
N PRO A 158 -10.07 7.53 14.00
CA PRO A 158 -10.62 7.23 15.32
C PRO A 158 -12.07 6.71 15.29
N LEU A 159 -12.81 7.01 14.22
CA LEU A 159 -14.24 6.70 14.09
C LEU A 159 -14.48 5.29 13.53
N ILE A 160 -13.44 4.58 13.06
CA ILE A 160 -13.60 3.24 12.48
C ILE A 160 -14.14 2.22 13.49
N VAL A 161 -13.93 2.46 14.80
CA VAL A 161 -14.42 1.57 15.87
C VAL A 161 -15.94 1.34 15.80
N GLU A 162 -16.70 2.34 15.33
CA GLU A 162 -18.15 2.23 15.16
C GLU A 162 -18.55 1.34 13.97
N GLN A 163 -17.63 1.11 13.03
CA GLN A 163 -17.86 0.39 11.78
C GLN A 163 -17.40 -1.07 11.81
N VAL A 164 -16.55 -1.44 12.77
CA VAL A 164 -15.98 -2.81 12.90
C VAL A 164 -17.06 -3.87 13.07
N LYS A 165 -18.01 -3.66 13.99
CA LYS A 165 -19.11 -4.60 14.26
C LYS A 165 -20.11 -4.70 13.09
N PRO A 166 -20.57 -3.60 12.49
CA PRO A 166 -21.39 -3.66 11.28
C PRO A 166 -20.72 -4.38 10.11
N LEU A 167 -19.43 -4.12 9.86
CA LEU A 167 -18.69 -4.79 8.78
C LEU A 167 -18.52 -6.30 9.07
N SER A 168 -18.21 -6.70 10.32
CA SER A 168 -18.15 -8.12 10.67
C SER A 168 -19.51 -8.81 10.54
N ARG A 169 -20.60 -8.10 10.86
CA ARG A 169 -21.97 -8.59 10.60
C ARG A 169 -22.26 -8.78 9.12
N LEU A 170 -21.79 -7.89 8.23
CA LEU A 170 -21.91 -8.09 6.78
C LEU A 170 -21.14 -9.32 6.31
N ILE A 171 -19.89 -9.51 6.74
CA ILE A 171 -19.10 -10.70 6.39
C ILE A 171 -19.86 -11.98 6.79
N ASN A 172 -20.40 -12.03 8.02
CA ASN A 172 -21.18 -13.18 8.50
C ASN A 172 -22.52 -13.36 7.77
N LEU A 173 -23.18 -12.26 7.38
CA LEU A 173 -24.40 -12.31 6.57
C LEU A 173 -24.13 -12.97 5.22
N TYR A 174 -23.12 -12.47 4.49
CA TYR A 174 -22.75 -13.03 3.18
C TYR A 174 -22.18 -14.44 3.28
N ALA A 175 -21.57 -14.84 4.41
CA ALA A 175 -21.14 -16.21 4.65
C ALA A 175 -22.31 -17.23 4.65
N THR A 176 -23.50 -16.80 5.10
CA THR A 176 -24.58 -17.72 5.49
C THR A 176 -25.86 -17.61 4.66
N VAL A 177 -26.13 -16.44 4.06
CA VAL A 177 -27.33 -16.21 3.24
C VAL A 177 -27.40 -17.16 2.03
N ASP A 178 -28.60 -17.46 1.54
CA ASP A 178 -28.73 -18.31 0.36
C ASP A 178 -28.44 -17.55 -0.94
N LEU A 179 -27.24 -17.75 -1.48
CA LEU A 179 -26.80 -17.19 -2.77
C LEU A 179 -26.96 -18.20 -3.93
N SER A 180 -27.61 -19.34 -3.73
CA SER A 180 -27.72 -20.38 -4.78
C SER A 180 -28.46 -19.90 -6.04
N ASN A 181 -29.40 -18.96 -5.90
CA ASN A 181 -30.18 -18.41 -7.02
C ASN A 181 -29.42 -17.34 -7.83
N THR A 182 -28.26 -16.84 -7.37
CA THR A 182 -27.46 -15.85 -8.12
C THR A 182 -26.62 -16.48 -9.23
N ALA A 183 -26.57 -17.82 -9.32
CA ALA A 183 -25.72 -18.59 -10.22
C ALA A 183 -26.39 -19.07 -11.52
N SER A 184 -27.62 -18.62 -11.85
CA SER A 184 -28.33 -19.06 -13.08
C SER A 184 -27.87 -18.31 -14.35
N GLU A 185 -27.89 -18.98 -15.50
CA GLU A 185 -27.42 -18.47 -16.81
C GLU A 185 -28.12 -17.17 -17.31
N SER A 186 -29.22 -16.75 -16.67
CA SER A 186 -29.91 -15.48 -16.96
C SER A 186 -29.25 -14.23 -16.32
N HIS A 187 -28.24 -14.41 -15.46
CA HIS A 187 -27.65 -13.36 -14.62
C HIS A 187 -26.46 -12.58 -15.21
N ILE A 188 -26.17 -12.69 -16.52
CA ILE A 188 -25.20 -11.80 -17.17
C ILE A 188 -25.53 -10.31 -16.94
N GLU A 189 -26.80 -9.98 -16.64
CA GLU A 189 -27.28 -8.62 -16.40
C GLU A 189 -27.26 -8.14 -14.94
N ASN A 190 -27.06 -8.99 -13.91
CA ASN A 190 -27.09 -8.49 -12.52
C ASN A 190 -26.12 -9.18 -11.56
N LYS A 191 -24.95 -8.54 -11.38
CA LYS A 191 -23.81 -8.99 -10.55
C LYS A 191 -23.71 -8.24 -9.22
N ALA A 192 -24.72 -7.46 -8.82
CA ALA A 192 -24.60 -6.54 -7.67
C ALA A 192 -24.24 -7.25 -6.35
N ILE A 193 -24.80 -8.43 -6.11
CA ILE A 193 -24.52 -9.24 -4.90
C ILE A 193 -23.05 -9.67 -4.87
N ASP A 194 -22.49 -10.09 -6.00
CA ASP A 194 -21.10 -10.53 -6.09
C ASP A 194 -20.13 -9.36 -5.92
N TYR A 195 -20.42 -8.20 -6.52
CA TYR A 195 -19.64 -6.98 -6.27
C TYR A 195 -19.69 -6.55 -4.80
N ALA A 196 -20.86 -6.62 -4.18
CA ALA A 196 -21.01 -6.28 -2.78
C ALA A 196 -20.23 -7.22 -1.86
N LEU A 197 -20.30 -8.53 -2.10
CA LEU A 197 -19.50 -9.54 -1.40
C LEU A 197 -18.01 -9.27 -1.59
N TRP A 198 -17.58 -8.99 -2.83
CA TRP A 198 -16.20 -8.68 -3.14
C TRP A 198 -15.70 -7.48 -2.35
N GLU A 199 -16.44 -6.38 -2.35
CA GLU A 199 -16.06 -5.16 -1.65
C GLU A 199 -16.13 -5.28 -0.12
N VAL A 200 -17.06 -6.05 0.43
CA VAL A 200 -17.13 -6.36 1.87
C VAL A 200 -15.88 -7.13 2.33
N LEU A 201 -15.46 -8.16 1.59
CA LEU A 201 -14.24 -8.91 1.91
C LEU A 201 -12.98 -8.06 1.71
N ARG A 202 -12.94 -7.21 0.67
CA ARG A 202 -11.86 -6.25 0.46
C ARG A 202 -11.76 -5.22 1.58
N ALA A 203 -12.87 -4.72 2.11
CA ALA A 203 -12.85 -3.84 3.28
C ALA A 203 -12.18 -4.53 4.48
N GLY A 204 -12.50 -5.82 4.71
CA GLY A 204 -11.87 -6.64 5.74
C GLY A 204 -10.36 -6.84 5.57
N ALA A 205 -9.81 -6.69 4.36
CA ALA A 205 -8.39 -6.79 4.08
C ALA A 205 -7.67 -5.43 4.08
N ILE A 206 -8.27 -4.43 3.45
CA ILE A 206 -7.57 -3.17 3.20
C ILE A 206 -7.54 -2.29 4.46
N LEU A 207 -8.55 -2.36 5.33
CA LEU A 207 -8.53 -1.66 6.61
C LEU A 207 -7.33 -2.05 7.50
N PRO A 208 -7.08 -3.34 7.81
CA PRO A 208 -5.88 -3.72 8.56
C PRO A 208 -4.57 -3.44 7.81
N TYR A 209 -4.57 -3.54 6.47
CA TYR A 209 -3.41 -3.13 5.66
C TYR A 209 -3.07 -1.63 5.86
N GLU A 210 -4.07 -0.75 5.80
CA GLU A 210 -3.88 0.69 6.00
C GLU A 210 -3.54 1.03 7.46
N ALA A 211 -4.11 0.30 8.42
CA ALA A 211 -3.74 0.42 9.83
C ALA A 211 -2.26 0.10 10.07
N ARG A 212 -1.74 -0.97 9.46
CA ARG A 212 -0.30 -1.29 9.47
C ARG A 212 0.54 -0.16 8.88
N ARG A 213 0.08 0.42 7.76
CA ARG A 213 0.82 1.46 7.02
C ARG A 213 0.85 2.82 7.71
N LYS A 214 -0.27 3.24 8.31
CA LYS A 214 -0.39 4.51 9.04
C LYS A 214 0.03 4.39 10.51
N ASN A 215 0.01 3.17 11.06
CA ASN A 215 0.55 2.74 12.36
C ASN A 215 0.29 3.70 13.54
N THR A 216 -0.88 4.33 13.59
CA THR A 216 -1.32 5.04 14.80
C THR A 216 -1.90 4.02 15.77
N ALA A 217 -1.66 4.20 17.07
CA ALA A 217 -2.11 3.26 18.09
C ALA A 217 -3.65 3.21 18.13
N GLU A 218 -4.29 4.36 17.93
CA GLU A 218 -5.74 4.50 17.88
C GLU A 218 -6.35 3.73 16.71
N PHE A 219 -5.80 3.87 15.50
CA PHE A 219 -6.33 3.20 14.31
C PHE A 219 -6.12 1.68 14.37
N THR A 220 -4.92 1.26 14.79
CA THR A 220 -4.58 -0.17 14.92
C THR A 220 -5.48 -0.87 15.95
N LYS A 221 -5.65 -0.27 17.14
CA LYS A 221 -6.54 -0.80 18.18
C LYS A 221 -7.99 -0.83 17.73
N ALA A 222 -8.44 0.22 17.03
CA ALA A 222 -9.80 0.29 16.54
C ALA A 222 -10.09 -0.82 15.51
N ILE A 223 -9.19 -1.13 14.58
CA ILE A 223 -9.35 -2.23 13.61
C ILE A 223 -9.30 -3.61 14.28
N HIS A 224 -8.46 -3.78 15.29
CA HIS A 224 -8.44 -5.03 16.05
C HIS A 224 -9.75 -5.26 16.80
N GLY A 225 -10.28 -4.24 17.47
CA GLY A 225 -11.45 -4.38 18.33
C GLY A 225 -11.27 -5.53 19.33
N GLU A 226 -12.31 -6.35 19.48
CA GLU A 226 -12.28 -7.61 20.23
C GLU A 226 -11.96 -8.82 19.31
N GLY A 227 -11.51 -8.56 18.08
CA GLY A 227 -11.23 -9.55 17.04
C GLY A 227 -12.44 -9.87 16.16
N GLU A 228 -13.48 -9.05 16.14
CA GLU A 228 -14.75 -9.36 15.47
C GLU A 228 -14.60 -9.61 13.96
N LEU A 229 -13.81 -8.76 13.28
CA LEU A 229 -13.56 -8.89 11.84
C LEU A 229 -12.73 -10.13 11.51
N GLN A 230 -11.64 -10.36 12.25
CA GLN A 230 -10.79 -11.54 12.07
C GLN A 230 -11.61 -12.82 12.29
N GLN A 231 -12.45 -12.87 13.32
CA GLN A 231 -13.31 -14.03 13.60
C GLN A 231 -14.35 -14.25 12.49
N ALA A 232 -14.98 -13.19 11.99
CA ALA A 232 -15.94 -13.29 10.87
C ALA A 232 -15.25 -13.83 9.59
N LEU A 233 -14.05 -13.34 9.28
CA LEU A 233 -13.25 -13.82 8.14
C LEU A 233 -12.83 -15.29 8.31
N MET A 234 -12.43 -15.69 9.52
CA MET A 234 -12.08 -17.08 9.82
C MET A 234 -13.29 -18.02 9.64
N GLN A 235 -14.46 -17.61 10.13
CA GLN A 235 -15.72 -18.36 9.95
C GLN A 235 -16.10 -18.43 8.46
N PHE A 236 -15.88 -17.36 7.70
CA PHE A 236 -16.18 -17.30 6.27
C PHE A 236 -15.46 -18.40 5.47
N ILE A 237 -14.21 -18.74 5.79
CA ILE A 237 -13.42 -19.75 5.06
C ILE A 237 -14.13 -21.11 4.99
N THR A 238 -14.90 -21.47 6.02
CA THR A 238 -15.62 -22.76 6.08
C THR A 238 -17.13 -22.63 5.84
N ALA A 239 -17.61 -21.41 5.59
CA ALA A 239 -19.03 -21.12 5.41
C ALA A 239 -19.57 -21.59 4.06
N LYS A 240 -20.91 -21.60 3.93
CA LYS A 240 -21.63 -22.04 2.74
C LYS A 240 -21.14 -21.34 1.46
N ASN A 241 -20.98 -20.02 1.52
CA ASN A 241 -20.64 -19.19 0.36
C ASN A 241 -19.13 -18.93 0.21
N ASN A 242 -18.30 -19.78 0.82
CA ASN A 242 -16.85 -19.75 0.58
C ASN A 242 -16.48 -20.11 -0.89
N THR A 243 -17.43 -20.70 -1.62
CA THR A 243 -17.32 -21.08 -3.02
C THR A 243 -18.66 -20.73 -3.68
N LEU A 244 -18.64 -20.00 -4.80
CA LEU A 244 -19.83 -19.60 -5.54
C LEU A 244 -19.69 -20.07 -6.99
N ALA A 245 -20.71 -20.75 -7.52
CA ALA A 245 -20.70 -21.32 -8.87
C ALA A 245 -19.44 -22.18 -9.19
N GLY A 246 -18.86 -22.83 -8.18
CA GLY A 246 -17.65 -23.65 -8.32
C GLY A 246 -16.33 -22.88 -8.23
N ASP A 247 -16.35 -21.56 -8.07
CA ASP A 247 -15.19 -20.69 -7.91
C ASP A 247 -15.02 -20.29 -6.43
N ASP A 248 -13.79 -20.37 -5.92
CA ASP A 248 -13.45 -20.08 -4.52
C ASP A 248 -12.88 -18.66 -4.31
N TRP A 249 -13.06 -17.74 -5.27
CA TRP A 249 -12.68 -16.34 -5.12
C TRP A 249 -13.12 -15.70 -3.78
N PRO A 250 -14.30 -15.98 -3.18
CA PRO A 250 -14.66 -15.38 -1.88
C PRO A 250 -13.73 -15.89 -0.76
N LYS A 251 -13.41 -17.18 -0.76
CA LYS A 251 -12.48 -17.78 0.20
C LYS A 251 -11.07 -17.25 0.03
N GLN A 252 -10.60 -17.06 -1.21
CA GLN A 252 -9.30 -16.45 -1.47
C GLN A 252 -9.19 -15.03 -0.90
N HIS A 253 -10.25 -14.22 -1.01
CA HIS A 253 -10.25 -12.89 -0.39
C HIS A 253 -10.31 -12.93 1.13
N ALA A 254 -11.05 -13.86 1.73
CA ALA A 254 -11.06 -14.02 3.19
C ALA A 254 -9.68 -14.42 3.73
N LEU A 255 -8.97 -15.31 3.01
CA LEU A 255 -7.58 -15.69 3.31
C LEU A 255 -6.62 -14.51 3.19
N TRP A 256 -6.74 -13.74 2.11
CA TRP A 256 -5.97 -12.51 1.92
C TRP A 256 -6.22 -11.47 3.02
N ALA A 257 -7.47 -11.32 3.45
CA ALA A 257 -7.82 -10.43 4.55
C ALA A 257 -7.17 -10.87 5.87
N LEU A 258 -7.20 -12.18 6.18
CA LEU A 258 -6.53 -12.71 7.37
C LEU A 258 -5.01 -12.54 7.32
N ALA A 259 -4.39 -12.60 6.14
CA ALA A 259 -2.97 -12.27 6.00
C ALA A 259 -2.66 -10.83 6.43
N GLN A 260 -3.57 -9.88 6.18
CA GLN A 260 -3.40 -8.50 6.62
C GLN A 260 -3.51 -8.35 8.15
N TYR A 261 -4.31 -9.20 8.81
CA TYR A 261 -4.31 -9.28 10.28
C TYR A 261 -3.00 -9.86 10.83
N TYR A 262 -2.43 -10.87 10.17
CA TYR A 262 -1.08 -11.36 10.51
C TYR A 262 -0.07 -10.22 10.46
N ASN A 263 -0.04 -9.47 9.36
CA ASN A 263 0.85 -8.31 9.20
C ASN A 263 0.62 -7.22 10.25
N LEU A 264 -0.63 -7.02 10.69
CA LEU A 264 -0.96 -6.07 11.74
C LEU A 264 -0.41 -6.54 13.10
N TYR A 265 -0.53 -7.83 13.42
CA TYR A 265 0.10 -8.42 14.61
C TYR A 265 1.64 -8.37 14.54
N THR A 266 2.25 -8.59 13.38
CA THR A 266 3.70 -8.39 13.19
C THR A 266 4.08 -6.94 13.49
N LYS A 267 3.24 -5.98 13.09
CA LYS A 267 3.48 -4.57 13.40
C LYS A 267 3.31 -4.26 14.89
N GLU A 268 2.32 -4.86 15.55
CA GLU A 268 2.17 -4.80 17.01
C GLU A 268 3.41 -5.35 17.73
N TYR A 269 3.95 -6.49 17.28
CA TYR A 269 5.18 -7.07 17.79
C TYR A 269 6.33 -6.05 17.75
N TRP A 270 6.60 -5.46 16.59
CA TRP A 270 7.69 -4.48 16.46
C TRP A 270 7.43 -3.20 17.28
N ASN A 271 6.19 -2.75 17.36
CA ASN A 271 5.83 -1.60 18.20
C ASN A 271 6.09 -1.87 19.68
N GLU A 272 5.86 -3.09 20.16
CA GLU A 272 6.16 -3.53 21.54
C GLU A 272 7.66 -3.77 21.74
N TYR A 273 8.32 -4.48 20.80
CA TYR A 273 9.76 -4.75 20.80
C TYR A 273 10.60 -3.50 21.07
N TYR A 274 10.32 -2.40 20.34
CA TYR A 274 11.08 -1.15 20.51
C TYR A 274 10.75 -0.37 21.78
N GLN A 275 9.77 -0.81 22.59
CA GLN A 275 9.50 -0.27 23.93
C GLN A 275 10.31 -0.98 25.03
N HIS A 276 10.89 -2.15 24.74
CA HIS A 276 11.71 -2.91 25.67
C HIS A 276 13.16 -2.38 25.75
N SER A 277 13.87 -2.74 26.83
CA SER A 277 15.31 -2.44 26.96
C SER A 277 16.13 -3.25 25.96
N VAL A 278 17.38 -2.83 25.70
CA VAL A 278 18.30 -3.54 24.79
C VAL A 278 18.54 -4.99 25.24
N GLU A 279 18.58 -5.23 26.56
CA GLU A 279 18.73 -6.58 27.12
C GLU A 279 17.49 -7.45 26.84
N ASP A 280 16.29 -6.89 26.97
CA ASP A 280 15.06 -7.60 26.66
C ASP A 280 14.89 -7.82 25.15
N GLN A 281 15.26 -6.85 24.32
CA GLN A 281 15.34 -7.01 22.86
C GLN A 281 16.27 -8.16 22.48
N LYS A 282 17.48 -8.21 23.06
CA LYS A 282 18.40 -9.33 22.85
C LYS A 282 17.81 -10.67 23.31
N ARG A 283 17.04 -10.68 24.40
CA ARG A 283 16.36 -11.90 24.86
C ARG A 283 15.22 -12.31 23.93
N LEU A 284 14.54 -11.37 23.28
CA LEU A 284 13.57 -11.65 22.22
C LEU A 284 14.28 -12.23 21.00
N ASP A 285 15.38 -11.61 20.54
CA ASP A 285 16.17 -12.07 19.40
C ASP A 285 16.76 -13.48 19.62
N ASP A 286 17.08 -13.83 20.88
CA ASP A 286 17.62 -15.12 21.30
C ASP A 286 16.52 -16.17 21.65
N ASP A 287 15.23 -15.87 21.42
CA ASP A 287 14.07 -16.71 21.79
C ASP A 287 13.99 -17.06 23.31
N LYS A 288 14.53 -16.18 24.18
CA LYS A 288 14.53 -16.31 25.66
C LYS A 288 13.46 -15.46 26.34
N LEU A 289 12.72 -14.68 25.57
CA LEU A 289 11.55 -13.90 25.96
C LEU A 289 10.53 -14.04 24.82
N THR A 290 9.24 -13.99 25.14
CA THR A 290 8.16 -14.07 24.14
C THR A 290 7.11 -13.01 24.48
N LEU A 291 6.68 -12.27 23.46
CA LEU A 291 5.59 -11.31 23.54
C LEU A 291 4.24 -12.02 23.33
N LYS A 292 3.19 -11.50 23.96
CA LYS A 292 1.84 -12.12 23.86
C LYS A 292 1.32 -12.19 22.42
N VAL A 293 1.72 -11.25 21.57
CA VAL A 293 1.29 -11.17 20.18
C VAL A 293 1.81 -12.32 19.32
N GLU A 294 2.94 -12.91 19.66
CA GLU A 294 3.50 -14.07 18.92
C GLU A 294 2.53 -15.26 18.95
N GLY A 295 1.91 -15.53 20.10
CA GLY A 295 0.86 -16.55 20.21
C GLY A 295 -0.35 -16.29 19.31
N LYS A 296 -0.65 -15.03 18.97
CA LYS A 296 -1.73 -14.70 18.01
C LYS A 296 -1.33 -15.05 16.58
N LEU A 297 -0.06 -14.82 16.20
CA LEU A 297 0.48 -15.19 14.88
C LEU A 297 0.36 -16.70 14.67
N ASP A 298 0.85 -17.50 15.63
CA ASP A 298 0.80 -18.95 15.56
C ASP A 298 -0.63 -19.49 15.53
N THR A 299 -1.49 -18.93 16.38
CA THR A 299 -2.91 -19.31 16.44
C THR A 299 -3.59 -19.05 15.10
N LEU A 300 -3.28 -17.92 14.45
CA LEU A 300 -3.87 -17.56 13.17
C LEU A 300 -3.44 -18.53 12.07
N ASP A 301 -2.14 -18.82 11.93
CA ASP A 301 -1.63 -19.79 10.95
C ASP A 301 -2.26 -21.17 11.12
N ASN A 302 -2.31 -21.67 12.35
CA ASN A 302 -2.90 -22.96 12.68
C ASN A 302 -4.41 -23.01 12.41
N SER A 303 -5.13 -21.92 12.69
CA SER A 303 -6.57 -21.82 12.45
C SER A 303 -6.89 -21.77 10.96
N VAL A 304 -6.13 -21.00 10.17
CA VAL A 304 -6.28 -20.96 8.71
C VAL A 304 -6.03 -22.34 8.12
N TRP A 305 -4.94 -23.01 8.49
CA TRP A 305 -4.63 -24.35 7.98
C TRP A 305 -5.73 -25.36 8.34
N ALA A 306 -6.13 -25.40 9.61
CA ALA A 306 -7.19 -26.30 10.06
C ALA A 306 -8.49 -26.09 9.27
N ALA A 307 -8.88 -24.84 9.04
CA ALA A 307 -10.05 -24.49 8.24
C ALA A 307 -9.96 -25.03 6.80
N LEU A 308 -8.79 -24.90 6.16
CA LEU A 308 -8.54 -25.38 4.79
C LEU A 308 -8.46 -26.90 4.65
N THR A 309 -8.09 -27.62 5.71
CA THR A 309 -7.97 -29.09 5.69
C THR A 309 -9.17 -29.83 6.27
N THR A 310 -10.15 -29.12 6.85
CA THR A 310 -11.35 -29.75 7.43
C THR A 310 -12.26 -30.36 6.34
N ASN A 311 -12.29 -29.77 5.14
CA ASN A 311 -13.08 -30.29 4.02
C ASN A 311 -12.36 -31.47 3.33
N LYS A 312 -12.85 -32.69 3.53
CA LYS A 312 -12.31 -33.91 2.91
C LYS A 312 -12.45 -34.00 1.38
N GLN A 313 -13.19 -33.07 0.75
CA GLN A 313 -13.34 -33.03 -0.71
C GLN A 313 -12.20 -32.27 -1.41
N ALA A 314 -11.49 -31.38 -0.71
CA ALA A 314 -10.34 -30.68 -1.27
C ALA A 314 -9.12 -31.60 -1.25
N SER A 315 -8.35 -31.63 -2.35
CA SER A 315 -7.04 -32.28 -2.36
C SER A 315 -6.06 -31.51 -1.47
N LEU A 316 -5.07 -32.22 -0.92
CA LEU A 316 -4.04 -31.60 -0.10
C LEU A 316 -3.32 -30.46 -0.84
N GLU A 317 -3.04 -30.63 -2.14
CA GLU A 317 -2.39 -29.60 -2.96
C GLU A 317 -3.27 -28.35 -3.15
N GLN A 318 -4.59 -28.49 -3.24
CA GLN A 318 -5.50 -27.34 -3.25
C GLN A 318 -5.46 -26.60 -1.91
N SER A 319 -5.50 -27.32 -0.78
CA SER A 319 -5.39 -26.70 0.54
C SER A 319 -4.04 -25.98 0.72
N LYS A 320 -2.93 -26.58 0.27
CA LYS A 320 -1.61 -25.93 0.27
C LYS A 320 -1.57 -24.69 -0.61
N THR A 321 -2.18 -24.73 -1.80
CA THR A 321 -2.22 -23.58 -2.72
C THR A 321 -2.97 -22.40 -2.09
N LEU A 322 -4.14 -22.66 -1.50
CA LEU A 322 -4.92 -21.66 -0.77
C LEU A 322 -4.20 -21.16 0.49
N PHE A 323 -3.46 -22.02 1.18
CA PHE A 323 -2.66 -21.58 2.32
C PHE A 323 -1.48 -20.70 1.88
N SER A 324 -0.83 -21.03 0.77
CA SER A 324 0.40 -20.35 0.33
C SER A 324 0.12 -19.01 -0.34
N VAL A 325 -0.76 -18.98 -1.34
CA VAL A 325 -0.84 -17.84 -2.27
C VAL A 325 -1.66 -16.67 -1.71
N PRO A 326 -2.95 -16.82 -1.37
CA PRO A 326 -3.69 -15.70 -0.81
C PRO A 326 -3.30 -15.41 0.65
N TYR A 327 -2.81 -16.41 1.42
CA TYR A 327 -2.45 -16.22 2.84
C TYR A 327 -0.94 -15.98 3.06
N VAL A 328 -0.08 -17.01 3.06
CA VAL A 328 1.35 -16.88 3.46
C VAL A 328 2.12 -15.83 2.65
N VAL A 329 2.03 -15.84 1.32
CA VAL A 329 2.67 -14.84 0.44
C VAL A 329 2.26 -13.41 0.80
N ASN A 330 1.04 -13.21 1.28
CA ASN A 330 0.55 -11.89 1.69
C ASN A 330 0.90 -11.52 3.13
N THR A 331 1.54 -12.43 3.87
CA THR A 331 2.19 -12.17 5.17
C THR A 331 3.67 -11.81 5.05
N PHE A 332 4.18 -11.68 3.81
CA PHE A 332 5.57 -11.39 3.49
C PHE A 332 6.58 -12.45 3.99
N ARG A 333 6.14 -13.71 4.12
CA ARG A 333 6.97 -14.86 4.51
C ARG A 333 7.32 -15.70 3.29
N GLY A 334 8.60 -16.05 3.20
CA GLY A 334 9.25 -16.70 2.07
C GLY A 334 9.18 -18.23 2.07
N LYS A 335 10.07 -18.81 1.29
CA LYS A 335 10.23 -20.25 1.10
C LYS A 335 10.88 -20.90 2.32
N SER A 336 11.86 -20.27 2.96
CA SER A 336 12.53 -20.83 4.13
C SER A 336 11.57 -20.95 5.31
N GLU A 337 10.72 -19.95 5.56
CA GLU A 337 9.73 -20.02 6.64
C GLU A 337 8.69 -21.12 6.42
N CYS A 338 8.43 -21.52 5.16
CA CYS A 338 7.57 -22.67 4.84
C CYS A 338 8.15 -24.03 5.29
N GLU A 339 9.43 -24.08 5.67
CA GLU A 339 10.11 -25.27 6.18
C GLU A 339 10.20 -25.28 7.72
N GLU A 340 9.67 -24.24 8.38
CA GLU A 340 9.80 -24.04 9.82
C GLU A 340 8.43 -23.81 10.51
N GLY A 341 8.44 -23.85 11.84
CA GLY A 341 7.32 -23.44 12.71
C GLY A 341 5.92 -23.92 12.28
N THR A 342 4.98 -22.98 12.25
CA THR A 342 3.57 -23.21 11.91
C THR A 342 3.31 -23.45 10.42
N LEU A 343 4.29 -23.24 9.53
CA LEU A 343 4.10 -23.37 8.08
C LEU A 343 4.64 -24.70 7.53
N THR A 344 5.45 -25.42 8.32
CA THR A 344 6.08 -26.70 7.94
C THR A 344 5.08 -27.66 7.27
N GLY A 345 5.36 -28.00 6.01
CA GLY A 345 4.57 -28.96 5.23
C GLY A 345 3.23 -28.46 4.71
N ARG A 346 2.94 -27.16 4.85
CA ARG A 346 1.66 -26.52 4.47
C ARG A 346 1.74 -25.66 3.20
N CYS A 347 2.95 -25.33 2.75
CA CYS A 347 3.15 -24.53 1.56
C CYS A 347 3.26 -25.37 0.28
N ILE A 348 2.99 -24.74 -0.87
CA ILE A 348 3.40 -25.24 -2.19
C ILE A 348 4.84 -24.83 -2.50
N THR A 349 5.47 -25.57 -3.41
CA THR A 349 6.84 -25.28 -3.89
C THR A 349 6.83 -25.21 -5.42
N PRO A 350 6.46 -24.05 -6.01
CA PRO A 350 6.51 -23.88 -7.46
C PRO A 350 7.95 -23.94 -7.98
N SER A 351 8.11 -24.35 -9.24
CA SER A 351 9.40 -24.37 -9.95
C SER A 351 9.67 -23.05 -10.67
N ILE A 352 10.95 -22.77 -10.94
CA ILE A 352 11.36 -21.60 -11.74
C ILE A 352 10.72 -21.64 -13.12
N GLU A 353 10.65 -22.81 -13.76
CA GLU A 353 10.10 -22.99 -15.10
C GLU A 353 8.60 -22.70 -15.16
N GLN A 354 7.86 -23.04 -14.09
CA GLN A 354 6.44 -22.70 -13.96
C GLN A 354 6.24 -21.19 -13.81
N ALA A 355 7.13 -20.52 -13.08
CA ALA A 355 7.00 -19.09 -12.81
C ALA A 355 7.58 -18.21 -13.92
N LEU A 356 8.63 -18.65 -14.62
CA LEU A 356 9.42 -17.83 -15.53
C LEU A 356 9.81 -18.63 -16.79
N PRO A 357 8.85 -18.98 -17.65
CA PRO A 357 9.08 -19.86 -18.79
C PRO A 357 9.93 -19.24 -19.91
N ILE A 358 10.10 -17.91 -19.95
CA ILE A 358 10.88 -17.24 -20.98
C ILE A 358 12.29 -16.98 -20.45
N ASN A 359 13.29 -17.54 -21.15
CA ASN A 359 14.71 -17.28 -20.92
C ASN A 359 15.31 -16.58 -22.15
N HIS A 360 15.80 -15.35 -21.97
CA HIS A 360 16.34 -14.51 -23.03
C HIS A 360 17.76 -14.04 -22.70
N THR A 361 18.73 -14.40 -23.54
CA THR A 361 20.13 -13.97 -23.37
C THR A 361 20.33 -12.57 -23.93
N CYS A 362 20.80 -11.63 -23.09
CA CYS A 362 21.19 -10.28 -23.50
C CYS A 362 22.65 -10.22 -23.96
N SER A 363 23.54 -10.91 -23.25
CA SER A 363 24.97 -11.01 -23.52
C SER A 363 25.54 -12.28 -22.87
N ASP A 364 26.86 -12.52 -23.00
CA ASP A 364 27.52 -13.62 -22.30
C ASP A 364 27.40 -13.53 -20.77
N ARG A 365 27.15 -12.32 -20.24
CA ARG A 365 27.08 -12.02 -18.81
C ARG A 365 25.67 -11.78 -18.29
N ILE A 366 24.68 -11.51 -19.15
CA ILE A 366 23.33 -11.10 -18.69
C ILE A 366 22.27 -11.92 -19.43
N TYR A 367 21.32 -12.45 -18.67
CA TYR A 367 20.11 -13.06 -19.22
C TYR A 367 18.89 -12.71 -18.39
N ILE A 368 17.74 -12.63 -19.06
CA ILE A 368 16.44 -12.32 -18.47
C ILE A 368 15.61 -13.59 -18.36
N LEU A 369 15.05 -13.84 -17.17
CA LEU A 369 13.95 -14.77 -16.94
C LEU A 369 12.66 -13.98 -16.71
N THR A 370 11.59 -14.30 -17.44
CA THR A 370 10.32 -13.58 -17.31
C THR A 370 9.10 -14.46 -17.59
N GLN A 371 7.94 -14.01 -17.09
CA GLN A 371 6.63 -14.57 -17.38
C GLN A 371 6.13 -14.19 -18.77
N ALA A 372 6.25 -12.90 -19.10
CA ALA A 372 5.61 -12.31 -20.25
C ALA A 372 6.33 -11.01 -20.62
N MET A 373 7.08 -11.05 -21.72
CA MET A 373 7.61 -9.87 -22.40
C MET A 373 7.69 -10.17 -23.90
N SER A 374 7.39 -9.19 -24.74
CA SER A 374 7.61 -9.28 -26.17
C SER A 374 9.11 -9.23 -26.50
N PRO A 375 9.53 -9.73 -27.68
CA PRO A 375 10.93 -9.63 -28.11
C PRO A 375 11.47 -8.20 -28.12
N ALA A 376 10.64 -7.20 -28.46
CA ALA A 376 11.04 -5.79 -28.44
C ALA A 376 11.31 -5.30 -27.00
N GLN A 377 10.41 -5.59 -26.07
CA GLN A 377 10.58 -5.23 -24.65
C GLN A 377 11.82 -5.88 -24.02
N LEU A 378 12.11 -7.13 -24.39
CA LEU A 378 13.32 -7.85 -23.97
C LEU A 378 14.58 -7.16 -24.51
N ASN A 379 14.62 -6.87 -25.81
CA ASN A 379 15.75 -6.18 -26.42
C ASN A 379 15.98 -4.78 -25.82
N ASP A 380 14.90 -4.01 -25.63
CA ASP A 380 14.99 -2.66 -25.05
C ASP A 380 15.51 -2.70 -23.61
N SER A 381 15.11 -3.71 -22.83
CA SER A 381 15.59 -3.93 -21.46
C SER A 381 17.07 -4.34 -21.46
N CYS A 382 17.50 -5.22 -22.38
CA CYS A 382 18.91 -5.57 -22.55
C CYS A 382 19.77 -4.35 -22.90
N GLN A 383 19.31 -3.50 -23.82
CA GLN A 383 20.03 -2.29 -24.22
C GLN A 383 20.21 -1.31 -23.06
N GLN A 384 19.17 -1.11 -22.24
CA GLN A 384 19.24 -0.26 -21.04
C GLN A 384 20.32 -0.75 -20.07
N LEU A 385 20.33 -2.06 -19.75
CA LEU A 385 21.34 -2.66 -18.87
C LEU A 385 22.77 -2.48 -19.43
N ILE A 386 23.00 -2.84 -20.69
CA ILE A 386 24.32 -2.74 -21.32
C ILE A 386 24.83 -1.29 -21.34
N SER A 387 23.95 -0.32 -21.62
CA SER A 387 24.34 1.09 -21.67
C SER A 387 24.76 1.64 -20.31
N GLN A 388 24.10 1.19 -19.23
CA GLN A 388 24.37 1.67 -17.88
C GLN A 388 25.69 1.12 -17.32
N GLU A 389 26.07 -0.11 -17.66
CA GLU A 389 27.35 -0.71 -17.24
C GLU A 389 28.54 0.14 -17.69
N SER A 390 28.49 0.67 -18.92
CA SER A 390 29.56 1.51 -19.46
C SER A 390 29.75 2.81 -18.67
N ASN A 391 28.64 3.49 -18.31
CA ASN A 391 28.69 4.72 -17.53
C ASN A 391 29.23 4.48 -16.11
N PHE A 392 28.79 3.39 -15.46
CA PHE A 392 29.28 3.00 -14.13
C PHE A 392 30.81 2.86 -14.09
N HIS A 393 31.38 2.18 -15.08
CA HIS A 393 32.82 1.97 -15.19
C HIS A 393 33.59 3.27 -15.36
N GLU A 394 33.03 4.25 -16.07
CA GLU A 394 33.62 5.58 -16.24
C GLU A 394 33.60 6.37 -14.92
N ILE A 395 32.47 6.39 -14.21
CA ILE A 395 32.32 7.11 -12.94
C ILE A 395 33.35 6.60 -11.91
N LEU A 396 33.46 5.29 -11.72
CA LEU A 396 34.30 4.69 -10.67
C LEU A 396 35.69 4.25 -11.13
N ALA A 397 36.01 4.40 -12.42
CA ALA A 397 37.28 3.99 -13.02
C ALA A 397 37.65 2.52 -12.69
N THR A 398 36.68 1.60 -12.78
CA THR A 398 36.89 0.21 -12.33
C THR A 398 37.71 -0.65 -13.29
N ASN A 399 37.97 -0.14 -14.51
CA ASN A 399 38.68 -0.82 -15.61
C ASN A 399 38.05 -2.16 -16.02
N ASN A 400 36.73 -2.30 -15.81
CA ASN A 400 35.97 -3.53 -16.04
C ASN A 400 36.58 -4.73 -15.29
N GLN A 401 37.33 -4.48 -14.22
CA GLN A 401 37.97 -5.54 -13.45
C GLN A 401 37.11 -5.87 -12.24
N PRO A 402 36.63 -7.12 -12.09
CA PRO A 402 35.90 -7.49 -10.90
C PRO A 402 36.73 -7.37 -9.64
N VAL A 403 36.07 -7.40 -8.49
CA VAL A 403 36.74 -7.59 -7.20
C VAL A 403 37.36 -8.99 -7.12
N ALA A 404 38.33 -9.17 -6.22
CA ALA A 404 38.95 -10.48 -6.03
C ALA A 404 37.93 -11.50 -5.49
N ASN A 405 38.12 -12.77 -5.84
CA ASN A 405 37.35 -13.92 -5.33
C ASN A 405 35.83 -13.89 -5.62
N ASP A 406 35.37 -13.04 -6.53
CA ASP A 406 33.98 -13.04 -6.97
C ASP A 406 33.83 -13.81 -8.29
N PHE A 407 33.00 -14.85 -8.28
CA PHE A 407 32.70 -15.73 -9.41
C PHE A 407 31.35 -15.42 -10.07
N ASN A 408 30.73 -14.28 -9.77
CA ASN A 408 29.50 -13.80 -10.42
C ASN A 408 29.72 -13.32 -11.86
N ASP A 409 30.14 -14.24 -12.73
CA ASP A 409 30.41 -13.98 -14.15
C ASP A 409 29.12 -13.77 -14.96
N LYS A 410 27.97 -14.18 -14.40
CA LYS A 410 26.65 -13.97 -14.98
C LYS A 410 25.69 -13.35 -13.98
N LEU A 411 24.85 -12.45 -14.49
CA LEU A 411 23.69 -11.88 -13.82
C LEU A 411 22.43 -12.51 -14.39
N ARG A 412 21.62 -13.09 -13.49
CA ARG A 412 20.23 -13.44 -13.78
C ARG A 412 19.34 -12.24 -13.49
N VAL A 413 18.58 -11.80 -14.48
CA VAL A 413 17.60 -10.72 -14.33
C VAL A 413 16.20 -11.33 -14.36
N VAL A 414 15.49 -11.29 -13.24
CA VAL A 414 14.12 -11.81 -13.14
C VAL A 414 13.14 -10.65 -13.23
N ILE A 415 12.27 -10.68 -14.25
CA ILE A 415 11.23 -9.66 -14.46
C ILE A 415 9.86 -10.32 -14.41
N PHE A 416 9.14 -10.11 -13.31
CA PHE A 416 7.76 -10.57 -13.14
C PHE A 416 6.76 -9.67 -13.90
N ASN A 417 5.58 -10.21 -14.21
CA ASN A 417 4.58 -9.49 -15.01
C ASN A 417 3.95 -8.27 -14.27
N ASN A 418 3.98 -8.28 -12.93
CA ASN A 418 3.53 -7.19 -12.06
C ASN A 418 3.97 -7.47 -10.60
N HIS A 419 3.59 -6.59 -9.66
CA HIS A 419 3.92 -6.75 -8.25
C HIS A 419 3.27 -7.98 -7.58
N ALA A 420 2.08 -8.41 -8.02
CA ALA A 420 1.42 -9.57 -7.44
C ALA A 420 2.19 -10.86 -7.74
N GLU A 421 2.71 -11.00 -8.95
CA GLU A 421 3.56 -12.12 -9.34
C GLU A 421 4.96 -12.04 -8.72
N TYR A 422 5.53 -10.83 -8.59
CA TYR A 422 6.74 -10.61 -7.79
C TYR A 422 6.56 -11.07 -6.35
N ASN A 423 5.48 -10.65 -5.70
CA ASN A 423 5.14 -11.05 -4.35
C ASN A 423 4.96 -12.57 -4.23
N LYS A 424 4.27 -13.21 -5.17
CA LYS A 424 4.05 -14.66 -5.16
C LYS A 424 5.34 -15.46 -5.38
N TYR A 425 5.99 -15.26 -6.52
CA TYR A 425 7.10 -16.13 -6.94
C TYR A 425 8.45 -15.67 -6.40
N GLY A 426 8.64 -14.38 -6.13
CA GLY A 426 9.80 -13.89 -5.37
C GLY A 426 9.94 -14.64 -4.05
N GLN A 427 8.84 -14.76 -3.31
CA GLN A 427 8.85 -15.45 -2.02
C GLN A 427 8.95 -16.97 -2.15
N LEU A 428 8.03 -17.60 -2.90
CA LEU A 428 7.91 -19.06 -2.92
C LEU A 428 9.05 -19.79 -3.64
N ILE A 429 9.78 -19.10 -4.52
CA ILE A 429 10.87 -19.71 -5.32
C ILE A 429 12.23 -19.20 -4.86
N PHE A 430 12.35 -17.89 -4.71
CA PHE A 430 13.63 -17.22 -4.51
C PHE A 430 13.87 -16.79 -3.07
N ASP A 431 12.91 -17.00 -2.18
CA ASP A 431 13.02 -16.69 -0.75
C ASP A 431 13.35 -15.21 -0.47
N ILE A 432 12.76 -14.31 -1.25
CA ILE A 432 13.03 -12.88 -1.13
C ILE A 432 11.89 -12.10 -0.48
N ASN A 433 12.23 -11.10 0.33
CA ASN A 433 11.24 -10.12 0.77
C ASN A 433 10.75 -9.29 -0.43
N THR A 434 9.44 -9.07 -0.52
CA THR A 434 8.77 -8.42 -1.66
C THR A 434 7.97 -7.16 -1.29
N ASP A 435 8.15 -6.64 -0.06
CA ASP A 435 7.63 -5.32 0.36
C ASP A 435 8.56 -4.18 -0.09
N ASN A 436 9.00 -4.23 -1.35
CA ASN A 436 9.94 -3.31 -1.99
C ASN A 436 9.66 -3.20 -3.50
N GLY A 437 10.43 -2.36 -4.20
CA GLY A 437 10.32 -2.14 -5.65
C GLY A 437 11.13 -3.10 -6.52
N GLY A 438 11.85 -4.03 -5.93
CA GLY A 438 12.89 -4.81 -6.57
C GLY A 438 14.02 -5.05 -5.57
N MET A 439 14.90 -6.00 -5.90
CA MET A 439 16.03 -6.32 -5.06
C MET A 439 17.13 -7.02 -5.86
N TYR A 440 18.37 -6.67 -5.56
CA TYR A 440 19.55 -7.42 -5.95
C TYR A 440 20.01 -8.36 -4.83
N ILE A 441 20.19 -9.65 -5.17
CA ILE A 441 20.81 -10.66 -4.32
C ILE A 441 22.12 -11.10 -4.95
N GLU A 442 23.21 -10.77 -4.29
CA GLU A 442 24.56 -11.14 -4.69
C GLU A 442 24.86 -12.63 -4.50
N GLY A 443 24.31 -13.22 -3.44
CA GLY A 443 24.59 -14.61 -3.05
C GLY A 443 25.99 -14.78 -2.46
N THR A 444 26.56 -15.98 -2.62
CA THR A 444 27.90 -16.31 -2.11
C THR A 444 28.95 -16.10 -3.20
N THR A 445 29.57 -14.92 -3.25
CA THR A 445 30.51 -14.50 -4.31
C THR A 445 31.62 -15.52 -4.61
N GLN A 446 32.10 -16.22 -3.58
CA GLN A 446 33.21 -17.18 -3.67
C GLN A 446 32.78 -18.60 -4.11
N ASP A 447 31.48 -18.90 -4.21
CA ASP A 447 30.98 -20.17 -4.74
C ASP A 447 30.89 -20.09 -6.28
N PRO A 448 31.63 -20.92 -7.04
CA PRO A 448 31.54 -20.94 -8.51
C PRO A 448 30.16 -21.30 -9.07
N ASN A 449 29.26 -21.86 -8.24
CA ASN A 449 27.88 -22.17 -8.62
C ASN A 449 26.89 -21.05 -8.23
N ASN A 450 27.38 -19.98 -7.61
CA ASN A 450 26.54 -18.84 -7.25
C ASN A 450 25.98 -18.15 -8.50
N ILE A 451 24.75 -17.65 -8.38
CA ILE A 451 24.09 -16.88 -9.43
C ILE A 451 23.58 -15.59 -8.81
N ALA A 452 24.37 -14.52 -8.93
CA ALA A 452 23.89 -13.16 -8.67
C ALA A 452 22.58 -12.91 -9.43
N THR A 453 21.55 -12.47 -8.71
CA THR A 453 20.21 -12.32 -9.26
C THR A 453 19.60 -10.98 -8.89
N PHE A 454 19.14 -10.27 -9.90
CA PHE A 454 18.30 -9.08 -9.76
C PHE A 454 16.84 -9.46 -9.98
N TYR A 455 15.94 -9.03 -9.09
CA TYR A 455 14.51 -9.25 -9.18
C TYR A 455 13.73 -7.93 -9.31
N SER A 456 12.81 -7.87 -10.26
CA SER A 456 11.90 -6.74 -10.48
C SER A 456 10.63 -7.20 -11.20
N PHE A 457 9.75 -6.27 -11.52
CA PHE A 457 8.49 -6.47 -12.23
C PHE A 457 8.23 -5.36 -13.25
N GLU A 458 7.36 -5.64 -14.22
CA GLU A 458 6.82 -4.62 -15.12
C GLU A 458 6.19 -3.49 -14.30
N HIS A 459 6.47 -2.26 -14.69
CA HIS A 459 5.90 -1.02 -14.18
C HIS A 459 4.40 -0.90 -14.55
N PHE A 460 3.57 -1.84 -14.08
CA PHE A 460 2.23 -2.13 -14.58
C PHE A 460 1.24 -0.96 -14.50
N TRP A 461 1.52 0.05 -13.67
CA TRP A 461 0.68 1.25 -13.57
C TRP A 461 1.06 2.35 -14.56
N VAL A 462 1.97 2.13 -15.51
CA VAL A 462 2.18 3.00 -16.69
C VAL A 462 1.63 2.41 -18.00
N ARG A 463 1.00 1.24 -17.93
CA ARG A 463 0.36 0.60 -19.08
C ARG A 463 -0.57 1.58 -19.83
N PRO A 464 -0.62 1.53 -21.17
CA PRO A 464 0.01 0.53 -22.04
C PRO A 464 1.49 0.79 -22.37
N GLU A 465 2.11 1.85 -21.84
CA GLU A 465 3.56 2.04 -21.94
C GLU A 465 4.27 0.92 -21.15
N PHE A 466 5.36 0.38 -21.69
CA PHE A 466 6.16 -0.64 -21.03
C PHE A 466 7.39 -0.03 -20.40
N ALA A 467 7.62 -0.37 -19.13
CA ALA A 467 8.86 -0.12 -18.43
C ALA A 467 9.05 -1.20 -17.37
N VAL A 468 10.29 -1.41 -16.93
CA VAL A 468 10.61 -2.29 -15.80
C VAL A 468 10.90 -1.42 -14.60
N TRP A 469 10.23 -1.69 -13.47
CA TRP A 469 10.32 -0.84 -12.29
C TRP A 469 11.71 -0.98 -11.65
N ASN A 470 12.38 0.14 -11.35
CA ASN A 470 13.73 0.16 -10.74
C ASN A 470 14.83 -0.60 -11.50
N LEU A 471 14.67 -0.93 -12.79
CA LEU A 471 15.63 -1.71 -13.59
C LEU A 471 17.07 -1.20 -13.45
N ASN A 472 17.26 0.09 -13.70
CA ASN A 472 18.56 0.73 -13.68
C ASN A 472 19.14 0.86 -12.27
N HIS A 473 18.29 1.05 -11.26
CA HIS A 473 18.73 1.19 -9.87
C HIS A 473 19.32 -0.15 -9.38
N GLU A 474 18.58 -1.24 -9.54
CA GLU A 474 19.01 -2.55 -9.05
C GLU A 474 20.19 -3.13 -9.83
N PHE A 475 20.30 -2.80 -11.13
CA PHE A 475 21.47 -3.19 -11.90
C PHE A 475 22.76 -2.56 -11.38
N VAL A 476 22.70 -1.35 -10.83
CA VAL A 476 23.87 -0.71 -10.22
C VAL A 476 24.29 -1.43 -8.94
N HIS A 477 23.37 -1.99 -8.17
CA HIS A 477 23.74 -2.84 -7.01
C HIS A 477 24.55 -4.07 -7.44
N TYR A 478 24.21 -4.69 -8.57
CA TYR A 478 25.06 -5.74 -9.17
C TYR A 478 26.44 -5.22 -9.53
N LEU A 479 26.53 -4.07 -10.19
CA LEU A 479 27.81 -3.51 -10.61
C LEU A 479 28.68 -3.11 -9.41
N ASP A 480 28.07 -2.55 -8.36
CA ASP A 480 28.73 -2.18 -7.11
C ASP A 480 29.31 -3.43 -6.41
N GLY A 481 28.52 -4.50 -6.27
CA GLY A 481 29.01 -5.79 -5.77
C GLY A 481 30.13 -6.37 -6.63
N ARG A 482 29.92 -6.45 -7.95
CA ARG A 482 30.86 -7.10 -8.87
C ARG A 482 32.20 -6.37 -9.00
N PHE A 483 32.21 -5.04 -8.95
CA PHE A 483 33.37 -4.26 -9.39
C PHE A 483 33.98 -3.33 -8.33
N VAL A 484 33.29 -3.13 -7.21
CA VAL A 484 33.68 -2.13 -6.20
C VAL A 484 33.77 -2.72 -4.80
N LYS A 485 32.79 -3.47 -4.32
CA LYS A 485 32.79 -3.98 -2.94
C LYS A 485 33.36 -5.39 -2.90
N TYR A 486 34.41 -5.59 -2.10
CA TYR A 486 34.92 -6.93 -1.86
C TYR A 486 33.89 -7.74 -1.04
N ASP A 487 33.56 -8.93 -1.54
CA ASP A 487 32.59 -9.86 -0.94
C ASP A 487 31.18 -9.24 -0.77
N THR A 488 30.30 -9.91 -0.01
CA THR A 488 28.89 -9.55 0.09
C THR A 488 28.65 -8.17 0.71
N PHE A 489 27.47 -7.57 0.47
CA PHE A 489 27.04 -6.31 1.12
C PHE A 489 27.30 -6.24 2.64
N ASN A 490 27.12 -7.36 3.36
CA ASN A 490 27.29 -7.42 4.82
C ASN A 490 28.74 -7.66 5.27
N HIS A 491 29.69 -7.80 4.34
CA HIS A 491 31.11 -7.96 4.63
C HIS A 491 31.67 -6.73 5.38
N PHE A 492 31.27 -5.53 4.96
CA PHE A 492 31.66 -4.30 5.63
C PHE A 492 30.73 -3.98 6.81
N PRO A 493 31.29 -3.56 7.97
CA PRO A 493 30.53 -3.52 9.20
C PRO A 493 29.56 -2.34 9.33
N SER A 494 29.69 -1.28 8.52
CA SER A 494 28.83 -0.07 8.62
C SER A 494 29.03 0.94 7.46
N HIS A 495 28.21 2.00 7.43
CA HIS A 495 28.34 3.17 6.54
C HIS A 495 28.28 2.84 5.04
N MET A 496 27.49 1.84 4.67
CA MET A 496 27.31 1.39 3.28
C MET A 496 26.02 1.89 2.61
N VAL A 497 25.04 2.38 3.37
CA VAL A 497 23.74 2.76 2.79
C VAL A 497 23.87 3.97 1.87
N TRP A 498 24.57 5.04 2.30
CA TRP A 498 24.79 6.21 1.45
C TRP A 498 25.55 5.85 0.16
N TRP A 499 26.50 4.91 0.26
CA TRP A 499 27.29 4.42 -0.86
C TRP A 499 26.41 3.64 -1.81
N SER A 500 25.85 2.52 -1.36
CA SER A 500 25.11 1.58 -2.21
C SER A 500 23.88 2.24 -2.82
N GLU A 501 23.03 2.87 -2.00
CA GLU A 501 21.77 3.44 -2.47
C GLU A 501 21.97 4.78 -3.18
N GLY A 502 22.90 5.59 -2.70
CA GLY A 502 23.26 6.84 -3.37
C GLY A 502 23.93 6.61 -4.73
N LEU A 503 24.79 5.60 -4.85
CA LEU A 503 25.44 5.22 -6.11
C LEU A 503 24.42 4.66 -7.09
N ALA A 504 23.52 3.77 -6.63
CA ALA A 504 22.43 3.25 -7.44
C ALA A 504 21.54 4.38 -7.99
N GLU A 505 21.14 5.32 -7.14
CA GLU A 505 20.38 6.49 -7.57
C GLU A 505 21.17 7.40 -8.51
N TYR A 506 22.46 7.64 -8.25
CA TYR A 506 23.28 8.55 -9.06
C TYR A 506 23.55 7.96 -10.45
N VAL A 507 23.94 6.70 -10.55
CA VAL A 507 24.20 6.08 -11.85
C VAL A 507 22.90 5.84 -12.64
N ALA A 508 21.77 5.64 -11.96
CA ALA A 508 20.47 5.48 -12.63
C ALA A 508 19.85 6.80 -13.12
N ASN A 509 20.05 7.91 -12.39
CA ASN A 509 19.44 9.20 -12.73
C ASN A 509 20.43 10.23 -13.31
N GLU A 510 21.74 9.94 -13.22
CA GLU A 510 22.84 10.82 -13.61
C GLU A 510 22.67 12.23 -13.03
N ASP A 511 22.73 13.27 -13.87
CA ASP A 511 22.56 14.65 -13.45
C ASP A 511 21.09 15.07 -13.31
N ASN A 512 20.13 14.18 -13.58
CA ASN A 512 18.70 14.49 -13.63
C ASN A 512 17.87 13.68 -12.62
N ASN A 513 17.92 14.08 -11.35
CA ASN A 513 17.00 13.57 -10.32
C ASN A 513 16.10 14.71 -9.79
N PRO A 514 14.97 15.00 -10.46
CA PRO A 514 14.10 16.11 -10.08
C PRO A 514 13.46 15.91 -8.69
N ARG A 515 13.31 14.67 -8.23
CA ARG A 515 12.77 14.38 -6.89
C ARG A 515 13.75 14.78 -5.79
N ALA A 516 15.04 14.54 -5.98
CA ALA A 516 16.07 14.93 -5.01
C ALA A 516 16.18 16.46 -4.92
N PHE A 517 16.24 17.18 -6.04
CA PHE A 517 16.32 18.64 -6.03
C PHE A 517 15.02 19.33 -5.58
N LYS A 518 13.86 18.73 -5.87
CA LYS A 518 12.58 19.17 -5.28
C LYS A 518 12.62 19.07 -3.75
N LEU A 519 13.14 17.96 -3.19
CA LEU A 519 13.28 17.80 -1.75
C LEU A 519 14.19 18.88 -1.14
N VAL A 520 15.33 19.20 -1.79
CA VAL A 520 16.22 20.30 -1.38
C VAL A 520 15.45 21.64 -1.34
N ASN A 521 14.62 21.91 -2.34
CA ASN A 521 13.83 23.14 -2.42
C ASN A 521 12.72 23.24 -1.36
N GLU A 522 12.01 22.14 -1.08
CA GLU A 522 10.93 22.09 -0.08
C GLU A 522 11.46 22.07 1.36
N THR A 523 12.72 21.64 1.57
CA THR A 523 13.36 21.58 2.88
C THR A 523 14.01 22.93 3.18
N LYS A 524 13.74 23.50 4.36
CA LYS A 524 14.37 24.76 4.77
C LYS A 524 15.88 24.54 4.88
N PRO A 525 16.73 25.47 4.42
CA PRO A 525 18.18 25.27 4.41
C PRO A 525 18.80 24.89 5.76
N LYS A 526 18.23 25.38 6.87
CA LYS A 526 18.68 25.03 8.23
C LYS A 526 18.40 23.56 8.63
N ASP A 527 17.52 22.89 7.91
CA ASP A 527 17.08 21.51 8.15
C ASP A 527 17.71 20.55 7.12
N TRP A 528 18.58 21.04 6.23
CA TRP A 528 19.38 20.19 5.34
C TRP A 528 20.40 19.40 6.16
N PRO A 529 20.59 18.09 5.87
CA PRO A 529 21.63 17.32 6.53
C PRO A 529 23.03 17.75 6.12
N SER A 530 23.98 17.65 7.04
CA SER A 530 25.39 17.76 6.68
C SER A 530 25.83 16.54 5.87
N LEU A 531 26.97 16.67 5.16
CA LEU A 531 27.54 15.55 4.41
C LEU A 531 27.82 14.34 5.32
N MET A 532 28.35 14.58 6.51
CA MET A 532 28.58 13.56 7.53
C MET A 532 27.27 12.88 7.96
N ASP A 533 26.19 13.65 8.15
CA ASP A 533 24.90 13.06 8.51
C ASP A 533 24.33 12.19 7.37
N VAL A 534 24.68 12.44 6.10
CA VAL A 534 24.31 11.56 4.98
C VAL A 534 25.19 10.31 4.95
N PHE A 535 26.50 10.42 5.19
CA PHE A 535 27.41 9.26 5.28
C PHE A 535 27.02 8.29 6.40
N ASN A 536 26.46 8.80 7.49
CA ASN A 536 25.99 8.03 8.65
C ASN A 536 24.58 7.43 8.47
N THR A 537 23.99 7.51 7.27
CA THR A 537 22.64 6.99 7.01
C THR A 537 22.57 5.48 7.24
N GLU A 538 21.50 5.04 7.89
CA GLU A 538 21.05 3.66 7.97
C GLU A 538 19.67 3.53 7.30
N TYR A 539 19.25 2.29 6.95
CA TYR A 539 17.94 2.05 6.32
C TYR A 539 16.75 2.55 7.17
N LYS A 540 16.92 2.64 8.50
CA LYS A 540 15.90 3.14 9.44
C LYS A 540 15.66 4.65 9.34
N ASP A 541 16.57 5.41 8.72
CA ASP A 541 16.49 6.88 8.64
C ASP A 541 15.51 7.38 7.56
N GLY A 542 14.84 6.46 6.87
CA GLY A 542 13.74 6.75 5.96
C GLY A 542 14.16 7.02 4.52
N THR A 543 13.19 6.89 3.62
CA THR A 543 13.38 6.89 2.16
C THR A 543 14.07 8.15 1.62
N ASP A 544 13.77 9.33 2.18
CA ASP A 544 14.41 10.56 1.72
C ASP A 544 15.90 10.58 2.06
N ARG A 545 16.27 10.08 3.23
CA ARG A 545 17.66 10.03 3.68
C ARG A 545 18.48 9.01 2.92
N VAL A 546 17.93 7.81 2.73
CA VAL A 546 18.56 6.71 2.00
C VAL A 546 18.78 7.07 0.52
N TYR A 547 17.73 7.44 -0.20
CA TYR A 547 17.80 7.52 -1.67
C TYR A 547 18.12 8.93 -2.18
N ARG A 548 17.41 9.96 -1.69
CA ARG A 548 17.51 11.32 -2.26
C ARG A 548 18.72 12.07 -1.74
N TRP A 549 18.93 12.07 -0.42
CA TRP A 549 20.13 12.67 0.16
C TRP A 549 21.39 11.84 -0.18
N GLY A 550 21.27 10.50 -0.22
CA GLY A 550 22.33 9.62 -0.73
C GLY A 550 22.76 9.98 -2.16
N TYR A 551 21.82 10.13 -3.09
CA TYR A 551 22.07 10.61 -4.46
C TYR A 551 22.85 11.94 -4.46
N LEU A 552 22.40 12.92 -3.67
CA LEU A 552 23.02 14.26 -3.63
C LEU A 552 24.46 14.19 -3.10
N ALA A 553 24.72 13.36 -2.08
CA ALA A 553 26.06 13.18 -1.53
C ALA A 553 27.00 12.46 -2.51
N VAL A 554 26.55 11.39 -3.16
CA VAL A 554 27.36 10.68 -4.17
C VAL A 554 27.67 11.58 -5.36
N ARG A 555 26.66 12.30 -5.88
CA ARG A 555 26.87 13.24 -6.97
C ARG A 555 27.86 14.35 -6.60
N PHE A 556 27.70 14.96 -5.42
CA PHE A 556 28.64 15.97 -4.93
C PHE A 556 30.07 15.42 -4.85
N MET A 557 30.25 14.22 -4.27
CA MET A 557 31.57 13.60 -4.16
C MET A 557 32.16 13.27 -5.54
N ASN A 558 31.36 12.84 -6.51
CA ASN A 558 31.83 12.58 -7.87
C ASN A 558 32.18 13.87 -8.64
N GLU A 559 31.38 14.93 -8.51
CA GLU A 559 31.62 16.20 -9.24
C GLU A 559 32.78 17.01 -8.65
N ASN A 560 32.85 17.11 -7.32
CA ASN A 560 33.76 18.03 -6.63
C ASN A 560 35.00 17.34 -6.06
N HIS A 561 34.88 16.07 -5.66
CA HIS A 561 35.91 15.33 -4.92
C HIS A 561 36.17 13.95 -5.52
N GLN A 562 36.12 13.82 -6.85
CA GLN A 562 36.16 12.54 -7.56
C GLN A 562 37.36 11.67 -7.16
N SER A 563 38.52 12.30 -6.92
CA SER A 563 39.71 11.59 -6.48
C SER A 563 39.51 10.90 -5.12
N ASP A 564 38.88 11.57 -4.16
CA ASP A 564 38.59 10.98 -2.85
C ASP A 564 37.52 9.90 -3.00
N TYR A 565 36.48 10.14 -3.80
CA TYR A 565 35.41 9.17 -4.07
C TYR A 565 35.92 7.87 -4.71
N ARG A 566 36.73 7.96 -5.77
CA ARG A 566 37.36 6.79 -6.40
C ARG A 566 38.36 6.10 -5.48
N LYS A 567 39.01 6.84 -4.57
CA LYS A 567 39.89 6.26 -3.57
C LYS A 567 39.11 5.48 -2.51
N MET A 568 37.92 5.95 -2.10
CA MET A 568 37.00 5.17 -1.28
C MET A 568 36.58 3.88 -1.99
N ALA A 569 36.19 3.95 -3.27
CA ALA A 569 35.88 2.76 -4.09
C ALA A 569 37.06 1.76 -4.11
N HIS A 570 38.28 2.27 -4.30
CA HIS A 570 39.48 1.44 -4.30
C HIS A 570 39.69 0.73 -2.96
N TYR A 571 39.49 1.43 -1.84
CA TYR A 571 39.59 0.82 -0.51
C TYR A 571 38.56 -0.27 -0.27
N LEU A 572 37.31 -0.08 -0.71
CA LEU A 572 36.29 -1.13 -0.66
C LEU A 572 36.68 -2.33 -1.54
N LYS A 573 37.25 -2.07 -2.73
CA LYS A 573 37.68 -3.12 -3.66
C LYS A 573 38.82 -3.98 -3.14
N THR A 574 39.71 -3.38 -2.35
CA THR A 574 40.90 -4.05 -1.79
C THR A 574 40.69 -4.50 -0.34
N ASP A 575 39.44 -4.56 0.13
CA ASP A 575 39.10 -4.96 1.50
C ASP A 575 39.83 -4.14 2.59
N PHE A 576 40.02 -2.84 2.36
CA PHE A 576 40.69 -1.94 3.29
C PHE A 576 39.70 -1.00 3.98
N PHE A 577 38.82 -1.58 4.79
CA PHE A 577 37.73 -0.85 5.45
C PHE A 577 38.21 0.29 6.37
N ASP A 578 39.31 0.11 7.11
CA ASP A 578 39.87 1.17 7.96
C ASP A 578 40.26 2.41 7.15
N GLY A 579 40.83 2.19 5.95
CA GLY A 579 41.16 3.26 5.01
C GLY A 579 39.92 3.95 4.47
N TYR A 580 38.90 3.17 4.10
CA TYR A 580 37.59 3.69 3.69
C TYR A 580 36.98 4.57 4.79
N LYS A 581 36.84 4.05 6.01
CA LYS A 581 36.17 4.76 7.11
C LYS A 581 36.92 6.03 7.49
N LYS A 582 38.25 5.97 7.56
CA LYS A 582 39.06 7.16 7.83
C LYS A 582 38.86 8.24 6.76
N LEU A 583 38.91 7.86 5.48
CA LEU A 583 38.72 8.82 4.39
C LEU A 583 37.29 9.37 4.36
N LEU A 584 36.29 8.55 4.69
CA LEU A 584 34.89 8.94 4.81
C LEU A 584 34.71 10.02 5.88
N ASP A 585 35.29 9.80 7.07
CA ASP A 585 35.21 10.74 8.19
C ASP A 585 35.93 12.05 7.87
N ASP A 586 37.18 11.95 7.39
CA ASP A 586 37.99 13.11 6.99
C ASP A 586 37.25 13.94 5.91
N SER A 587 36.59 13.28 4.94
CA SER A 587 35.83 13.93 3.87
C SER A 587 34.54 14.58 4.37
N GLY A 588 33.81 13.90 5.26
CA GLY A 588 32.56 14.41 5.83
C GLY A 588 32.79 15.69 6.62
N GLU A 589 33.88 15.79 7.38
CA GLU A 589 34.27 17.00 8.10
C GLU A 589 34.76 18.11 7.16
N LYS A 590 35.73 17.77 6.30
CA LYS A 590 36.42 18.75 5.43
C LYS A 590 35.48 19.39 4.41
N HIS A 591 34.58 18.61 3.82
CA HIS A 591 33.78 19.02 2.66
C HIS A 591 32.35 19.44 3.04
N SER A 592 31.98 19.41 4.32
CA SER A 592 30.62 19.74 4.80
C SER A 592 30.11 21.13 4.36
N ALA A 593 30.97 22.15 4.51
CA ALA A 593 30.63 23.51 4.11
C ALA A 593 30.46 23.65 2.58
N GLU A 594 31.29 22.95 1.81
CA GLU A 594 31.21 22.95 0.34
C GLU A 594 29.96 22.21 -0.14
N PHE A 595 29.61 21.07 0.47
CA PHE A 595 28.36 20.36 0.18
C PHE A 595 27.14 21.26 0.38
N THR A 596 27.10 22.00 1.48
CA THR A 596 26.02 22.97 1.73
C THR A 596 25.97 24.06 0.65
N GLN A 597 27.12 24.60 0.23
CA GLN A 597 27.19 25.59 -0.85
C GLN A 597 26.77 25.02 -2.20
N TRP A 598 27.14 23.76 -2.48
CA TRP A 598 26.73 23.04 -3.68
C TRP A 598 25.21 22.86 -3.73
N LEU A 599 24.57 22.52 -2.60
CA LEU A 599 23.11 22.47 -2.48
C LEU A 599 22.47 23.84 -2.70
N VAL A 600 23.03 24.92 -2.12
CA VAL A 600 22.56 26.30 -2.36
C VAL A 600 22.56 26.64 -3.85
N LYS A 601 23.66 26.34 -4.55
CA LYS A 601 23.79 26.60 -5.99
C LYS A 601 22.73 25.84 -6.80
N HIS A 602 22.52 24.55 -6.51
CA HIS A 602 21.51 23.76 -7.20
C HIS A 602 20.08 24.22 -6.88
N ASN A 603 19.81 24.56 -5.63
CA ASN A 603 18.51 25.07 -5.21
C ASN A 603 18.20 26.44 -5.85
N ALA A 604 19.20 27.32 -6.00
CA ALA A 604 19.02 28.60 -6.68
C ALA A 604 18.70 28.44 -8.18
N ASN A 605 19.23 27.38 -8.80
CA ASN A 605 18.94 27.03 -10.19
C ASN A 605 17.77 26.05 -10.33
N PHE A 606 17.09 25.70 -9.23
CA PHE A 606 15.95 24.81 -9.28
C PHE A 606 14.83 25.49 -10.04
N VAL A 607 14.61 25.03 -11.26
CA VAL A 607 13.40 25.31 -11.99
C VAL A 607 12.43 24.21 -11.60
N ALA A 608 11.38 24.59 -10.86
CA ALA A 608 10.27 23.67 -10.66
C ALA A 608 9.83 23.21 -12.06
N GLU A 609 9.90 21.89 -12.31
CA GLU A 609 9.22 21.34 -13.47
C GLU A 609 7.81 21.93 -13.44
N ILE A 610 7.39 22.58 -14.52
CA ILE A 610 5.98 22.92 -14.74
C ILE A 610 5.28 21.59 -15.04
N LYS A 611 5.26 20.69 -14.06
CA LYS A 611 4.13 19.79 -13.91
C LYS A 611 3.01 20.76 -13.60
N GLU A 612 2.06 20.82 -14.51
CA GLU A 612 0.76 21.41 -14.25
C GLU A 612 0.36 20.95 -12.84
N ASN A 613 0.50 21.88 -11.87
CA ASN A 613 0.16 21.57 -10.51
C ASN A 613 -1.34 21.51 -10.56
N ASN A 614 -1.82 20.29 -10.76
CA ASN A 614 -3.23 20.00 -10.76
C ASN A 614 -3.57 19.67 -9.31
N PRO A 615 -4.00 20.65 -8.49
CA PRO A 615 -4.42 20.39 -7.12
C PRO A 615 -5.59 19.40 -7.08
N HIS A 616 -6.26 19.19 -8.22
CA HIS A 616 -7.38 18.28 -8.43
C HIS A 616 -6.97 16.97 -9.09
N LYS A 617 -5.67 16.63 -9.09
CA LYS A 617 -5.21 15.34 -9.58
C LYS A 617 -5.87 14.22 -8.77
N PRO A 618 -6.48 13.21 -9.42
CA PRO A 618 -7.14 12.13 -8.72
C PRO A 618 -6.20 11.41 -7.76
N ARG A 619 -6.65 11.22 -6.52
CA ARG A 619 -5.98 10.41 -5.51
C ARG A 619 -6.03 8.94 -5.85
N GLN A 620 -4.85 8.42 -6.11
CA GLN A 620 -4.66 7.03 -6.43
C GLN A 620 -4.65 6.16 -5.17
N PHE A 621 -5.34 5.02 -5.26
CA PHE A 621 -5.30 4.00 -4.22
C PHE A 621 -3.91 3.33 -4.17
N TYR A 622 -3.53 2.75 -3.03
CA TYR A 622 -2.20 2.15 -2.91
C TYR A 622 -2.07 0.91 -3.81
N ARG A 623 -1.25 1.02 -4.85
CA ARG A 623 -1.14 0.05 -5.96
C ARG A 623 -0.84 -1.41 -5.56
N TYR A 624 -0.18 -1.65 -4.43
CA TYR A 624 0.15 -3.01 -3.97
C TYR A 624 -0.97 -3.68 -3.14
N THR A 625 -2.05 -2.96 -2.84
CA THR A 625 -3.26 -3.57 -2.23
C THR A 625 -4.05 -4.42 -3.23
N TYR A 626 -3.68 -4.39 -4.50
CA TYR A 626 -4.31 -5.20 -5.52
C TYR A 626 -3.47 -6.41 -5.86
N LYS A 627 -4.16 -7.52 -6.04
CA LYS A 627 -3.62 -8.78 -6.53
C LYS A 627 -4.51 -9.23 -7.68
N ASP A 628 -3.96 -9.26 -8.88
CA ASP A 628 -4.68 -9.67 -10.09
C ASP A 628 -5.18 -11.11 -9.99
N TYR A 629 -4.39 -12.00 -9.38
CA TYR A 629 -4.81 -13.37 -9.10
C TYR A 629 -5.98 -13.49 -8.11
N LEU A 630 -6.33 -12.41 -7.38
CA LEU A 630 -7.55 -12.36 -6.56
C LEU A 630 -8.74 -11.80 -7.34
N GLN A 631 -8.58 -11.10 -8.46
CA GLN A 631 -9.71 -10.50 -9.17
C GLN A 631 -10.68 -11.58 -9.69
N PRO A 632 -11.96 -11.58 -9.28
CA PRO A 632 -12.93 -12.53 -9.82
C PRO A 632 -13.14 -12.28 -11.31
N THR A 633 -12.92 -13.30 -12.14
CA THR A 633 -12.86 -13.14 -13.60
C THR A 633 -14.17 -12.65 -14.24
N HIS A 634 -15.31 -12.92 -13.59
CA HIS A 634 -16.63 -12.46 -14.04
C HIS A 634 -16.96 -11.04 -13.59
N LEU A 635 -16.23 -10.47 -12.61
CA LEU A 635 -16.42 -9.11 -12.13
C LEU A 635 -15.48 -8.15 -12.86
N THR A 636 -16.02 -7.46 -13.86
CA THR A 636 -15.28 -6.53 -14.71
C THR A 636 -15.32 -5.12 -14.13
N GLU A 637 -14.22 -4.38 -14.22
CA GLU A 637 -14.26 -2.96 -13.87
C GLU A 637 -15.12 -2.16 -14.87
N ASN A 638 -15.92 -1.23 -14.35
CA ASN A 638 -16.69 -0.28 -15.15
C ASN A 638 -16.90 1.01 -14.32
N LYS A 639 -17.66 1.98 -14.85
CA LYS A 639 -17.86 3.26 -14.16
C LYS A 639 -18.56 3.18 -12.80
N LEU A 640 -19.32 2.12 -12.53
CA LEU A 640 -19.96 1.84 -11.22
C LEU A 640 -19.06 1.01 -10.30
N HIS A 641 -18.11 0.29 -10.88
CA HIS A 641 -17.18 -0.61 -10.19
C HIS A 641 -15.74 -0.25 -10.55
N MET A 642 -15.41 1.04 -10.45
CA MET A 642 -14.07 1.54 -10.77
C MET A 642 -13.20 1.39 -9.53
N HIS A 643 -12.33 0.37 -9.54
CA HIS A 643 -11.39 0.12 -8.45
C HIS A 643 -9.99 0.65 -8.80
N TRP A 644 -9.66 0.74 -10.08
CA TRP A 644 -8.38 1.22 -10.62
C TRP A 644 -8.46 2.57 -11.31
N GLN A 645 -7.97 3.63 -10.67
CA GLN A 645 -7.83 4.93 -11.34
C GLN A 645 -6.62 5.01 -12.29
N TYR A 646 -5.53 4.26 -12.01
CA TYR A 646 -4.30 4.30 -12.81
C TYR A 646 -4.55 3.90 -14.27
N TRP A 647 -5.30 2.83 -14.47
CA TRP A 647 -5.58 2.31 -15.81
C TRP A 647 -6.42 3.30 -16.61
N HIS A 648 -7.41 3.92 -15.98
CA HIS A 648 -8.25 4.91 -16.65
C HIS A 648 -7.47 6.18 -17.03
N GLU A 649 -6.69 6.75 -16.09
CA GLU A 649 -5.91 7.97 -16.35
C GLU A 649 -4.89 7.78 -17.49
N ASN A 650 -4.23 6.62 -17.58
CA ASN A 650 -3.26 6.34 -18.64
C ASN A 650 -3.89 5.88 -19.96
N ALA A 651 -4.98 5.12 -19.91
CA ALA A 651 -5.74 4.75 -21.11
C ALA A 651 -6.32 5.99 -21.79
N LEU A 652 -6.80 6.97 -21.00
CA LEU A 652 -7.23 8.28 -21.49
C LEU A 652 -6.07 9.03 -22.16
N LYS A 653 -4.92 9.18 -21.48
CA LYS A 653 -3.72 9.82 -22.06
C LYS A 653 -3.25 9.18 -23.36
N THR A 654 -3.37 7.86 -23.49
CA THR A 654 -2.99 7.14 -24.72
C THR A 654 -3.97 7.44 -25.87
N THR A 655 -5.25 7.60 -25.54
CA THR A 655 -6.29 7.98 -26.51
C THR A 655 -6.08 9.41 -26.99
N ASP A 656 -5.78 10.34 -26.09
CA ASP A 656 -5.48 11.74 -26.41
C ASP A 656 -4.20 11.87 -27.26
N LYS A 657 -3.12 11.15 -26.92
CA LYS A 657 -1.90 11.09 -27.75
C LYS A 657 -2.17 10.53 -29.15
N LYS A 658 -3.11 9.59 -29.31
CA LYS A 658 -3.50 9.04 -30.63
C LYS A 658 -4.36 10.01 -31.45
N ILE A 659 -5.12 10.89 -30.79
CA ILE A 659 -5.93 11.92 -31.45
C ILE A 659 -5.05 13.11 -31.83
N ALA A 660 -4.10 13.51 -30.99
CA ALA A 660 -3.18 14.62 -31.27
C ALA A 660 -2.13 14.31 -32.36
N ASN A 661 -1.87 13.02 -32.63
CA ASN A 661 -0.95 12.55 -33.68
C ASN A 661 -1.68 12.06 -34.96
N LYS A 662 -2.97 12.34 -35.08
CA LYS A 662 -3.76 12.18 -36.32
C LYS A 662 -4.14 13.55 -36.84
#